data_AF-A0AAU9WXM1-F1
#
_entry.id   AF-A0AAU9WXM1-F1
#
_cell.length_a   1.000
_cell.length_b   1.000
_cell.length_c   1.000
_cell.angle_alpha   90.00
_cell.angle_beta   90.00
_cell.angle_gamma   90.00
#
_symmetry.space_group_name_H-M   'P 1'
#
loop_
_entity.id
_entity.type
_entity.pdbx_description
1 polymer ?
#
loop_
_entity_poly.entity_id
_entity_poly.type
_entity_poly.pdbx_seq_one_letter_code
_entity_poly.pdbx_strand_id
1 'polypeptide(L)'
;MTNATPTALSTKETTNYARLCRLLVDIGTQALRDTLDTIHSPANLPSVLAANRPTLQSLRKKKIINQIQWGKLFPAIPNSVSSRDFDTTLLMVLLRNLCGLTAPLTGWDALPAVTDLSREADIARVKYFRNTVYGHAEKASVDDVKFNEYWRDIQDTLVRLGGVTYVAAIDDLRNECMDPEVEDHYMELLGEWKKDEDNIKDQLNEIKMRLDLLTASKEATDLGKICSMMVISTTKTGSDRPGSLSSISSHLSTSYPQKQILVFHSNLPLSILTQFLNLLFQGQQYQRGKQICWCGVTTCKESVHENGPSGFYCHKRDACFCLKCGHTAHDQLGRVVISNTDHSQSLARGNCLIEVEQGAEANFTIITRDSGGQKCYNTQEQVTVTVSPKTGDEEVQVIDCKDSNYRVCYKPKSVGRHDFEIKVNGWPLTGSPWKVEVKPHQYKVVRSYGSGELNGPYCIAKNEITGDIAVADYVNKRVLVYDKDMKRVKTIGGEADSQANIGFPVSVAFSKSNDIMVTHEQFKSHNKKLSVLTDRGLFVEHFSEHLIQAHHVFVKTDDGHVIVCDKGDKKVKVISPDGKELLLAFSAPDSEISPSFPCYYRGMFYVSYMRAHCVKVFDKKGVFISNIGRKGCGEGQLRYPEGLCVDSFGNLIVCDASGIDENLRDGVLKMFTLDGTFLTSFGENTIKVPWIVSGCNNGDLLVADLVGDNVHILR
;
A
#
# COMPACT_ATOMS: atom_id res chain seq x y z
N MET A 1 12.08 18.73 -21.77
CA MET A 1 13.05 17.71 -21.33
C MET A 1 13.94 18.33 -20.27
N THR A 2 13.91 17.78 -19.06
CA THR A 2 14.96 17.88 -18.02
C THR A 2 14.68 16.69 -17.11
N ASN A 3 15.66 15.82 -16.91
CA ASN A 3 15.43 14.50 -16.31
C ASN A 3 15.64 14.47 -14.80
N ALA A 4 14.88 13.58 -14.16
CA ALA A 4 15.19 12.84 -12.94
C ALA A 4 15.58 13.61 -11.65
N THR A 5 14.82 13.33 -10.59
CA THR A 5 15.43 12.96 -9.30
C THR A 5 15.21 11.45 -9.16
N PRO A 6 16.19 10.64 -8.74
CA PRO A 6 16.04 9.18 -8.74
C PRO A 6 15.17 8.72 -7.56
N THR A 7 14.11 7.96 -7.84
CA THR A 7 13.64 6.95 -6.90
C THR A 7 14.78 5.96 -6.70
N ALA A 8 15.19 5.74 -5.45
CA ALA A 8 16.10 4.65 -5.13
C ALA A 8 15.37 3.33 -5.43
N LEU A 9 16.02 2.39 -6.12
CA LEU A 9 15.46 1.04 -6.18
C LEU A 9 15.49 0.48 -4.76
N SER A 10 14.35 -0.08 -4.32
CA SER A 10 14.31 -0.92 -3.11
C SER A 10 15.41 -1.97 -3.19
N THR A 11 16.13 -2.11 -2.08
CA THR A 11 17.19 -3.10 -1.88
C THR A 11 16.82 -3.92 -0.66
N LYS A 12 17.32 -5.15 -0.59
CA LYS A 12 17.08 -5.99 0.60
C LYS A 12 17.46 -5.28 1.91
N GLU A 13 18.49 -4.43 1.89
CA GLU A 13 18.90 -3.64 3.05
C GLU A 13 17.91 -2.52 3.44
N THR A 14 17.28 -1.84 2.47
CA THR A 14 16.25 -0.82 2.74
C THR A 14 14.96 -1.47 3.21
N THR A 15 14.59 -2.62 2.63
CA THR A 15 13.48 -3.46 3.11
C THR A 15 13.71 -3.96 4.55
N ASN A 16 14.92 -4.44 4.86
CA ASN A 16 15.33 -4.87 6.21
C ASN A 16 15.23 -3.71 7.23
N TYR A 17 15.70 -2.52 6.87
CA TYR A 17 15.57 -1.30 7.67
C TYR A 17 14.11 -0.97 7.94
N ALA A 18 13.26 -0.93 6.92
CA ALA A 18 11.84 -0.60 7.06
C ALA A 18 11.08 -1.63 7.93
N ARG A 19 11.39 -2.93 7.81
CA ARG A 19 10.85 -3.97 8.69
C ARG A 19 11.21 -3.75 10.17
N LEU A 20 12.46 -3.40 10.49
CA LEU A 20 12.88 -3.10 11.87
C LEU A 20 12.21 -1.83 12.42
N CYS A 21 12.00 -0.82 11.57
CA CYS A 21 11.24 0.37 11.93
C CYS A 21 9.81 0.01 12.34
N ARG A 22 9.07 -0.76 11.52
CA ARG A 22 7.72 -1.23 11.85
C ARG A 22 7.67 -2.04 13.15
N LEU A 23 8.62 -2.94 13.38
CA LEU A 23 8.71 -3.74 14.61
C LEU A 23 8.82 -2.85 15.87
N LEU A 24 9.59 -1.76 15.81
CA LEU A 24 9.77 -0.82 16.91
C LEU A 24 8.62 0.20 17.03
N VAL A 25 8.01 0.57 15.91
CA VAL A 25 6.96 1.59 15.81
C VAL A 25 5.61 0.99 16.17
N ASP A 26 5.16 -0.05 15.47
CA ASP A 26 3.83 -0.61 15.61
C ASP A 26 3.76 -1.44 16.89
N ILE A 27 4.61 -2.47 16.94
CA ILE A 27 4.61 -3.47 18.02
C ILE A 27 5.30 -2.92 19.27
N GLY A 28 6.42 -2.22 19.11
CA GLY A 28 7.15 -1.60 20.22
C GLY A 28 6.39 -0.47 20.92
N THR A 29 5.65 0.38 20.20
CA THR A 29 4.79 1.39 20.85
C THR A 29 3.63 0.72 21.59
N GLN A 30 3.01 -0.33 21.04
CA GLN A 30 1.91 -1.00 21.73
C GLN A 30 2.38 -1.75 22.97
N ALA A 31 3.51 -2.46 22.95
CA ALA A 31 4.06 -3.12 24.14
C ALA A 31 4.38 -2.12 25.29
N LEU A 32 4.86 -0.92 24.95
CA LEU A 32 5.07 0.17 25.92
C LEU A 32 3.73 0.75 26.43
N ARG A 33 2.69 0.78 25.60
CA ARG A 33 1.34 1.23 25.98
C ARG A 33 0.67 0.23 26.92
N ASP A 34 0.72 -1.05 26.60
CA ASP A 34 0.22 -2.14 27.46
C ASP A 34 0.96 -2.16 28.81
N THR A 35 2.28 -1.88 28.80
CA THR A 35 3.08 -1.73 30.03
C THR A 35 2.62 -0.54 30.87
N LEU A 36 2.31 0.61 30.25
CA LEU A 36 1.78 1.78 30.94
C LEU A 36 0.38 1.50 31.51
N ASP A 37 -0.51 0.93 30.71
CA ASP A 37 -1.91 0.66 31.07
C ASP A 37 -2.05 -0.47 32.11
N THR A 38 -1.05 -1.37 32.20
CA THR A 38 -0.92 -2.36 33.27
C THR A 38 -0.55 -1.73 34.62
N ILE A 39 0.21 -0.63 34.63
CA ILE A 39 0.63 0.06 35.86
C ILE A 39 -0.42 1.11 36.26
N HIS A 40 -0.92 1.88 35.29
CA HIS A 40 -1.91 2.94 35.43
C HIS A 40 -3.07 2.68 34.48
N SER A 41 -4.10 1.96 34.94
CA SER A 41 -5.24 1.60 34.09
C SER A 41 -5.85 2.82 33.38
N PRO A 42 -6.37 2.69 32.14
CA PRO A 42 -6.86 3.84 31.37
C PRO A 42 -7.92 4.70 32.07
N ALA A 43 -8.71 4.10 32.99
CA ALA A 43 -9.67 4.83 33.81
C ALA A 43 -9.01 5.69 34.91
N ASN A 44 -7.86 5.28 35.43
CA ASN A 44 -7.10 5.99 36.47
C ASN A 44 -6.09 7.00 35.90
N LEU A 45 -5.69 6.84 34.64
CA LEU A 45 -4.72 7.69 33.94
C LEU A 45 -4.99 9.21 34.08
N PRO A 46 -6.23 9.73 33.94
CA PRO A 46 -6.49 11.17 34.13
C PRO A 46 -6.12 11.67 35.54
N SER A 47 -6.43 10.87 36.57
CA SER A 47 -6.12 11.18 37.97
C SER A 47 -4.62 11.12 38.25
N VAL A 48 -3.91 10.14 37.66
CA VAL A 48 -2.45 9.99 37.77
C VAL A 48 -1.73 11.18 37.11
N LEU A 49 -2.18 11.61 35.93
CA LEU A 49 -1.64 12.79 35.23
C LEU A 49 -1.94 14.09 35.99
N ALA A 50 -3.13 14.22 36.59
CA ALA A 50 -3.47 15.36 37.43
C ALA A 50 -2.58 15.44 38.69
N ALA A 51 -2.35 14.33 39.39
CA ALA A 51 -1.47 14.27 40.56
C ALA A 51 0.00 14.60 40.22
N ASN A 52 0.50 14.10 39.08
CA ASN A 52 1.88 14.31 38.62
C ASN A 52 2.08 15.58 37.78
N ARG A 53 1.08 16.45 37.68
CA ARG A 53 1.12 17.68 36.90
C ARG A 53 2.33 18.60 37.19
N PRO A 54 2.84 18.76 38.44
CA PRO A 54 4.07 19.53 38.68
C PRO A 54 5.31 18.94 38.01
N THR A 55 5.47 17.61 38.06
CA THR A 55 6.57 16.88 37.40
C THR A 55 6.50 17.05 35.89
N LEU A 56 5.31 16.87 35.31
CA LEU A 56 5.06 17.07 33.87
C LEU A 56 5.31 18.52 33.44
N GLN A 57 4.93 19.53 34.24
CA GLN A 57 5.27 20.92 34.00
C GLN A 57 6.78 21.17 34.01
N SER A 58 7.54 20.53 34.91
CA SER A 58 8.99 20.61 34.92
C SER A 58 9.61 19.99 33.67
N LEU A 59 9.08 18.87 33.17
CA LEU A 59 9.54 18.22 31.94
C LEU A 59 9.23 19.09 30.70
N ARG A 60 8.06 19.72 30.62
CA ARG A 60 7.72 20.69 29.57
C ARG A 60 8.60 21.94 29.63
N LYS A 61 8.91 22.48 30.81
CA LYS A 61 9.90 23.58 30.97
C LYS A 61 11.30 23.19 30.48
N LYS A 62 11.69 21.92 30.64
CA LYS A 62 12.93 21.33 30.09
C LYS A 62 12.83 20.95 28.60
N LYS A 63 11.72 21.24 27.91
CA LYS A 63 11.42 20.82 26.53
C LYS A 63 11.43 19.30 26.27
N ILE A 64 11.35 18.48 27.32
CA ILE A 64 11.26 17.01 27.22
C ILE A 64 9.85 16.56 26.78
N ILE A 65 8.84 17.41 27.02
CA ILE A 65 7.47 17.24 26.52
C ILE A 65 7.15 18.45 25.65
N ASN A 66 6.81 18.23 24.38
CA ASN A 66 6.51 19.31 23.44
C ASN A 66 5.05 19.83 23.60
N GLN A 67 4.67 20.84 22.81
CA GLN A 67 3.33 21.46 22.92
C GLN A 67 2.19 20.53 22.50
N ILE A 68 2.40 19.66 21.51
CA ILE A 68 1.41 18.70 21.00
C ILE A 68 1.19 17.60 22.05
N GLN A 69 2.29 17.03 22.55
CA GLN A 69 2.28 16.05 23.64
C GLN A 69 1.65 16.61 24.92
N TRP A 70 1.89 17.88 25.25
CA TRP A 70 1.19 18.54 26.35
C TRP A 70 -0.33 18.62 26.14
N GLY A 71 -0.79 18.88 24.92
CA GLY A 71 -2.21 18.83 24.56
C GLY A 71 -2.83 17.43 24.69
N LYS A 72 -2.06 16.37 24.41
CA LYS A 72 -2.46 14.97 24.64
C LYS A 72 -2.56 14.63 26.14
N LEU A 73 -1.63 15.11 26.97
CA LEU A 73 -1.67 14.86 28.43
C LEU A 73 -2.72 15.68 29.18
N PHE A 74 -2.99 16.91 28.72
CA PHE A 74 -3.93 17.83 29.34
C PHE A 74 -4.84 18.46 28.28
N PRO A 75 -5.74 17.66 27.66
CA PRO A 75 -6.72 18.14 26.69
C PRO A 75 -7.72 19.12 27.31
N ALA A 76 -8.45 19.86 26.47
CA ALA A 76 -9.44 20.84 26.89
C ALA A 76 -10.61 20.21 27.70
N ILE A 77 -10.86 18.91 27.52
CA ILE A 77 -11.82 18.11 28.29
C ILE A 77 -11.00 17.16 29.19
N PRO A 78 -10.87 17.40 30.50
CA PRO A 78 -9.93 16.65 31.36
C PRO A 78 -10.12 15.12 31.38
N ASN A 79 -11.32 14.63 31.07
CA ASN A 79 -11.67 13.21 31.06
C ASN A 79 -11.53 12.55 29.67
N SER A 80 -10.97 13.25 28.66
CA SER A 80 -10.76 12.71 27.31
C SER A 80 -9.33 12.24 27.03
N VAL A 81 -8.44 12.23 28.03
CA VAL A 81 -7.06 11.74 27.86
C VAL A 81 -7.01 10.22 27.77
N SER A 82 -6.42 9.70 26.70
CA SER A 82 -6.28 8.27 26.43
C SER A 82 -4.81 7.89 26.25
N SER A 83 -4.42 6.72 26.77
CA SER A 83 -3.08 6.15 26.52
C SER A 83 -2.81 5.89 25.04
N ARG A 84 -3.88 5.68 24.25
CA ARG A 84 -3.83 5.40 22.80
C ARG A 84 -3.26 6.55 21.99
N ASP A 85 -3.47 7.79 22.42
CA ASP A 85 -3.02 8.98 21.68
C ASP A 85 -1.50 9.19 21.80
N PHE A 86 -0.84 8.53 22.76
CA PHE A 86 0.56 8.77 23.09
C PHE A 86 1.50 8.08 22.09
N ASP A 87 2.47 8.86 21.61
CA ASP A 87 3.58 8.37 20.79
C ASP A 87 4.63 7.62 21.64
N THR A 88 5.52 6.89 20.97
CA THR A 88 6.57 6.07 21.61
C THR A 88 7.45 6.88 22.57
N THR A 89 7.77 8.14 22.25
CA THR A 89 8.64 8.99 23.09
C THR A 89 7.88 9.48 24.31
N LEU A 90 6.60 9.84 24.17
CA LEU A 90 5.73 10.22 25.27
C LEU A 90 5.51 9.05 26.23
N LEU A 91 5.26 7.83 25.72
CA LEU A 91 5.14 6.63 26.54
C LEU A 91 6.41 6.37 27.37
N MET A 92 7.60 6.45 26.77
CA MET A 92 8.88 6.33 27.49
C MET A 92 9.05 7.40 28.58
N VAL A 93 8.63 8.64 28.31
CA VAL A 93 8.64 9.72 29.31
C VAL A 93 7.64 9.45 30.45
N LEU A 94 6.44 8.94 30.16
CA LEU A 94 5.47 8.62 31.21
C LEU A 94 5.91 7.43 32.07
N LEU A 95 6.37 6.34 31.45
CA LEU A 95 6.91 5.16 32.14
C LEU A 95 8.04 5.55 33.09
N ARG A 96 9.04 6.30 32.60
CA ARG A 96 10.21 6.69 33.41
C ARG A 96 9.87 7.61 34.59
N ASN A 97 8.91 8.52 34.45
CA ASN A 97 8.72 9.62 35.42
C ASN A 97 7.41 9.52 36.24
N LEU A 98 6.49 8.59 35.94
CA LEU A 98 5.21 8.43 36.65
C LEU A 98 4.91 6.99 37.13
N CYS A 99 5.63 5.98 36.67
CA CYS A 99 5.33 4.56 36.99
C CYS A 99 6.16 3.98 38.14
N GLY A 100 6.94 4.81 38.86
CA GLY A 100 7.78 4.37 40.00
C GLY A 100 8.96 3.48 39.62
N LEU A 101 9.23 3.31 38.32
CA LEU A 101 10.25 2.42 37.78
C LEU A 101 11.66 2.90 38.14
N THR A 102 12.52 1.99 38.60
CA THR A 102 13.92 2.29 38.94
C THR A 102 14.77 2.25 37.67
N ALA A 103 15.78 3.13 37.56
CA ALA A 103 16.68 3.09 36.42
C ALA A 103 17.49 1.78 36.38
N PRO A 104 17.67 1.14 35.20
CA PRO A 104 18.66 0.07 35.03
C PRO A 104 20.06 0.55 35.43
N LEU A 105 20.96 -0.39 35.72
CA LEU A 105 22.34 -0.06 36.15
C LEU A 105 23.13 0.74 35.08
N THR A 106 22.75 0.63 33.80
CA THR A 106 23.30 1.40 32.67
C THR A 106 22.60 2.75 32.44
N GLY A 107 21.57 3.07 33.22
CA GLY A 107 20.67 4.20 33.00
C GLY A 107 19.66 3.96 31.86
N TRP A 108 18.86 4.99 31.58
CA TRP A 108 17.77 4.95 30.58
C TRP A 108 18.23 5.27 29.15
N ASP A 109 19.52 5.46 28.92
CA ASP A 109 20.07 6.05 27.69
C ASP A 109 21.18 5.20 27.04
N ALA A 110 21.59 4.10 27.69
CA ALA A 110 22.55 3.13 27.17
C ALA A 110 21.97 1.70 27.26
N LEU A 111 22.34 0.84 26.30
CA LEU A 111 21.87 -0.54 26.19
C LEU A 111 22.15 -1.35 27.49
N PRO A 112 21.12 -1.85 28.19
CA PRO A 112 21.32 -2.69 29.37
C PRO A 112 21.94 -4.05 29.02
N ALA A 113 22.82 -4.53 29.90
CA ALA A 113 23.50 -5.83 29.75
C ALA A 113 22.50 -6.97 29.50
N VAL A 114 22.83 -7.92 28.62
CA VAL A 114 21.91 -9.00 28.18
C VAL A 114 21.40 -9.91 29.31
N THR A 115 22.04 -9.89 30.49
CA THR A 115 21.62 -10.59 31.70
C THR A 115 20.55 -9.86 32.53
N ASP A 116 20.36 -8.56 32.31
CA ASP A 116 19.36 -7.74 33.01
C ASP A 116 17.99 -7.87 32.32
N LEU A 117 17.24 -8.91 32.67
CA LEU A 117 15.90 -9.20 32.13
C LEU A 117 14.77 -8.47 32.90
N SER A 118 15.07 -7.33 33.52
CA SER A 118 14.05 -6.49 34.17
C SER A 118 13.18 -5.75 33.15
N ARG A 119 11.94 -5.43 33.56
CA ARG A 119 11.00 -4.64 32.75
C ARG A 119 11.57 -3.27 32.40
N GLU A 120 12.27 -2.66 33.34
CA GLU A 120 12.94 -1.37 33.21
C GLU A 120 14.11 -1.44 32.21
N ALA A 121 14.88 -2.53 32.22
CA ALA A 121 15.90 -2.77 31.21
C ALA A 121 15.29 -3.00 29.82
N ASP A 122 14.18 -3.74 29.71
CA ASP A 122 13.52 -3.94 28.42
C ASP A 122 12.88 -2.65 27.86
N ILE A 123 12.30 -1.79 28.70
CA ILE A 123 11.87 -0.43 28.29
C ILE A 123 13.06 0.38 27.76
N ALA A 124 14.23 0.30 28.42
CA ALA A 124 15.45 0.94 27.95
C ALA A 124 16.01 0.31 26.66
N ARG A 125 15.85 -1.00 26.43
CA ARG A 125 16.19 -1.68 25.17
C ARG A 125 15.34 -1.19 24.01
N VAL A 126 14.00 -1.11 24.16
CA VAL A 126 13.12 -0.58 23.10
C VAL A 126 13.55 0.85 22.72
N LYS A 127 13.88 1.68 23.70
CA LYS A 127 14.42 3.03 23.44
C LYS A 127 15.77 3.03 22.74
N TYR A 128 16.70 2.17 23.17
CA TYR A 128 18.02 2.05 22.56
C TYR A 128 17.90 1.61 21.08
N PHE A 129 17.14 0.55 20.80
CA PHE A 129 16.92 0.09 19.43
C PHE A 129 16.17 1.12 18.58
N ARG A 130 15.16 1.81 19.12
CA ARG A 130 14.48 2.94 18.45
C ARG A 130 15.45 4.02 17.99
N ASN A 131 16.38 4.42 18.86
CA ASN A 131 17.38 5.43 18.52
C ASN A 131 18.48 4.89 17.59
N THR A 132 18.90 3.64 17.76
CA THR A 132 19.96 3.02 16.93
C THR A 132 19.49 2.67 15.52
N VAL A 133 18.26 2.19 15.37
CA VAL A 133 17.69 1.75 14.09
C VAL A 133 17.27 2.92 13.22
N TYR A 134 16.62 3.97 13.77
CA TYR A 134 16.15 5.10 12.94
C TYR A 134 16.31 6.49 13.57
N GLY A 135 16.23 6.66 14.89
CA GLY A 135 16.33 7.99 15.52
C GLY A 135 17.69 8.70 15.30
N HIS A 136 18.77 7.94 15.14
CA HIS A 136 20.14 8.44 14.91
C HIS A 136 20.84 7.73 13.75
N ALA A 137 20.09 7.03 12.88
CA ALA A 137 20.67 6.30 11.75
C ALA A 137 21.16 7.25 10.64
N GLU A 138 22.42 7.09 10.22
CA GLU A 138 23.01 7.85 9.10
C GLU A 138 22.40 7.47 7.74
N LYS A 139 21.86 6.25 7.63
CA LYS A 139 21.34 5.65 6.39
C LYS A 139 20.11 4.79 6.68
N ALA A 140 19.18 4.78 5.74
CA ALA A 140 17.98 3.96 5.79
C ALA A 140 18.21 2.53 5.24
N SER A 141 19.31 1.87 5.62
CA SER A 141 19.62 0.51 5.16
C SER A 141 20.31 -0.32 6.26
N VAL A 142 19.96 -1.61 6.35
CA VAL A 142 20.50 -2.57 7.33
C VAL A 142 20.83 -3.90 6.66
N ASP A 143 22.10 -4.32 6.73
CA ASP A 143 22.56 -5.61 6.20
C ASP A 143 21.88 -6.81 6.88
N ASP A 144 21.88 -7.96 6.19
CA ASP A 144 21.22 -9.18 6.66
C ASP A 144 21.71 -9.70 8.03
N VAL A 145 22.96 -9.41 8.41
CA VAL A 145 23.52 -9.87 9.69
C VAL A 145 22.94 -9.03 10.82
N LYS A 146 23.12 -7.70 10.76
CA LYS A 146 22.54 -6.78 11.74
C LYS A 146 21.02 -6.85 11.78
N PHE A 147 20.37 -7.10 10.63
CA PHE A 147 18.92 -7.29 10.58
C PHE A 147 18.48 -8.46 11.47
N ASN A 148 19.11 -9.63 11.34
CA ASN A 148 18.71 -10.80 12.13
C ASN A 148 19.12 -10.67 13.61
N GLU A 149 20.22 -9.99 13.92
CA GLU A 149 20.61 -9.67 15.30
C GLU A 149 19.62 -8.72 15.98
N TYR A 150 19.35 -7.56 15.37
CA TYR A 150 18.36 -6.60 15.88
C TYR A 150 16.96 -7.21 15.93
N TRP A 151 16.55 -7.97 14.92
CA TRP A 151 15.22 -8.60 14.91
C TRP A 151 15.03 -9.52 16.11
N ARG A 152 15.98 -10.42 16.38
CA ARG A 152 15.95 -11.32 17.54
C ARG A 152 15.92 -10.52 18.84
N ASP A 153 16.84 -9.58 19.02
CA ASP A 153 17.01 -8.90 20.30
C ASP A 153 15.82 -7.97 20.61
N ILE A 154 15.17 -7.40 19.58
CA ILE A 154 13.91 -6.67 19.71
C ILE A 154 12.74 -7.65 19.97
N GLN A 155 12.60 -8.74 19.22
CA GLN A 155 11.56 -9.77 19.40
C GLN A 155 11.56 -10.30 20.84
N ASP A 156 12.71 -10.71 21.36
CA ASP A 156 12.89 -11.18 22.73
C ASP A 156 12.54 -10.10 23.78
N THR A 157 12.84 -8.83 23.50
CA THR A 157 12.51 -7.68 24.36
C THR A 157 11.00 -7.42 24.39
N LEU A 158 10.33 -7.42 23.24
CA LEU A 158 8.90 -7.14 23.15
C LEU A 158 8.05 -8.29 23.75
N VAL A 159 8.45 -9.54 23.54
CA VAL A 159 7.79 -10.71 24.13
C VAL A 159 7.96 -10.76 25.65
N ARG A 160 9.07 -10.26 26.22
CA ARG A 160 9.20 -10.08 27.68
C ARG A 160 8.35 -8.94 28.25
N LEU A 161 8.18 -7.83 27.53
CA LEU A 161 7.36 -6.70 27.96
C LEU A 161 5.86 -7.01 27.91
N GLY A 162 5.39 -7.50 26.76
CA GLY A 162 3.96 -7.66 26.46
C GLY A 162 3.43 -9.10 26.52
N GLY A 163 4.31 -10.10 26.61
CA GLY A 163 3.95 -11.51 26.68
C GLY A 163 3.87 -12.22 25.33
N VAL A 164 3.52 -13.51 25.36
CA VAL A 164 3.55 -14.43 24.21
C VAL A 164 2.53 -14.09 23.10
N THR A 165 1.52 -13.26 23.40
CA THR A 165 0.55 -12.72 22.43
C THR A 165 1.22 -11.99 21.27
N TYR A 166 2.39 -11.39 21.51
CA TYR A 166 3.15 -10.65 20.51
C TYR A 166 3.90 -11.53 19.51
N VAL A 167 4.12 -12.82 19.80
CA VAL A 167 4.92 -13.71 18.93
C VAL A 167 4.30 -13.80 17.53
N ALA A 168 3.00 -14.02 17.42
CA ALA A 168 2.31 -14.12 16.13
C ALA A 168 2.44 -12.82 15.31
N ALA A 169 2.13 -11.67 15.91
CA ALA A 169 2.22 -10.37 15.22
C ALA A 169 3.65 -10.02 14.78
N ILE A 170 4.68 -10.47 15.52
CA ILE A 170 6.08 -10.29 15.13
C ILE A 170 6.44 -11.25 13.99
N ASP A 171 6.06 -12.52 14.06
CA ASP A 171 6.38 -13.50 13.02
C ASP A 171 5.61 -13.20 11.71
N ASP A 172 4.37 -12.72 11.78
CA ASP A 172 3.62 -12.20 10.64
C ASP A 172 4.36 -11.04 9.97
N LEU A 173 4.76 -10.02 10.75
CA LEU A 173 5.53 -8.85 10.26
C LEU A 173 6.89 -9.24 9.66
N ARG A 174 7.52 -10.32 10.15
CA ARG A 174 8.79 -10.83 9.61
C ARG A 174 8.61 -11.43 8.21
N ASN A 175 7.49 -12.13 7.99
CA ASN A 175 7.22 -12.91 6.80
C ASN A 175 6.36 -12.16 5.76
N GLU A 176 5.74 -11.04 6.11
CA GLU A 176 4.95 -10.19 5.22
C GLU A 176 5.75 -9.76 3.97
N CYS A 177 5.12 -9.82 2.79
CA CYS A 177 5.71 -9.36 1.55
C CYS A 177 5.77 -7.83 1.54
N MET A 178 6.97 -7.27 1.44
CA MET A 178 7.18 -5.83 1.33
C MET A 178 7.10 -5.44 -0.16
N ASP A 179 5.88 -5.15 -0.62
CA ASP A 179 5.62 -4.49 -1.89
C ASP A 179 6.37 -3.13 -1.91
N PRO A 180 7.02 -2.73 -3.03
CA PRO A 180 7.59 -1.39 -3.18
C PRO A 180 6.65 -0.24 -2.80
N GLU A 181 5.33 -0.34 -3.02
CA GLU A 181 4.36 0.68 -2.57
C GLU A 181 4.29 0.78 -1.03
N VAL A 182 4.51 -0.33 -0.31
CA VAL A 182 4.57 -0.38 1.15
C VAL A 182 5.94 0.13 1.66
N GLU A 183 7.05 -0.23 0.99
CA GLU A 183 8.37 0.31 1.34
C GLU A 183 8.40 1.84 1.16
N ASP A 184 7.88 2.36 0.04
CA ASP A 184 7.75 3.81 -0.20
C ASP A 184 6.82 4.48 0.82
N HIS A 185 5.69 3.87 1.21
CA HIS A 185 4.80 4.43 2.23
C HIS A 185 5.49 4.56 3.59
N TYR A 186 6.18 3.52 4.06
CA TYR A 186 6.90 3.59 5.34
C TYR A 186 8.13 4.52 5.25
N MET A 187 8.74 4.68 4.08
CA MET A 187 9.81 5.67 3.86
C MET A 187 9.28 7.11 3.80
N GLU A 188 8.09 7.36 3.25
CA GLU A 188 7.41 8.67 3.31
C GLU A 188 7.04 9.00 4.77
N LEU A 189 6.48 8.04 5.52
CA LEU A 189 6.10 8.17 6.94
C LEU A 189 7.32 8.37 7.89
N LEU A 190 8.39 7.60 7.70
CA LEU A 190 9.67 7.82 8.40
C LEU A 190 10.31 9.15 8.01
N GLY A 191 10.12 9.59 6.76
CA GLY A 191 10.49 10.92 6.29
C GLY A 191 9.70 12.04 6.98
N GLU A 192 8.43 11.82 7.31
CA GLU A 192 7.62 12.77 8.08
C GLU A 192 8.02 12.81 9.56
N TRP A 193 8.20 11.67 10.23
CA TRP A 193 8.70 11.68 11.61
C TRP A 193 10.13 12.21 11.73
N LYS A 194 10.96 12.02 10.70
CA LYS A 194 12.27 12.69 10.62
C LYS A 194 12.12 14.19 10.42
N LYS A 195 11.20 14.68 9.58
CA LYS A 195 10.90 16.13 9.49
C LYS A 195 10.41 16.68 10.83
N ASP A 196 9.58 15.97 11.58
CA ASP A 196 9.13 16.42 12.91
C ASP A 196 10.27 16.49 13.93
N GLU A 197 11.11 15.46 13.99
CA GLU A 197 12.29 15.52 14.85
C GLU A 197 13.30 16.58 14.40
N ASP A 198 13.55 16.72 13.10
CA ASP A 198 14.52 17.68 12.57
C ASP A 198 13.97 19.12 12.66
N ASN A 199 12.66 19.35 12.54
CA ASN A 199 11.99 20.61 12.89
C ASN A 199 12.16 20.95 14.38
N ILE A 200 12.09 19.95 15.28
CA ILE A 200 12.42 20.15 16.70
C ILE A 200 13.91 20.45 16.89
N LYS A 201 14.81 19.79 16.16
CA LYS A 201 16.27 20.09 16.17
C LYS A 201 16.55 21.50 15.63
N ASP A 202 15.87 21.93 14.57
CA ASP A 202 16.07 23.24 13.96
C ASP A 202 15.47 24.36 14.79
N GLN A 203 14.31 24.17 15.41
CA GLN A 203 13.82 25.09 16.45
C GLN A 203 14.75 25.13 17.67
N LEU A 204 15.41 24.02 18.01
CA LEU A 204 16.41 23.99 19.09
C LEU A 204 17.71 24.69 18.67
N ASN A 205 18.16 24.52 17.43
CA ASN A 205 19.33 25.18 16.83
C ASN A 205 19.09 26.67 16.63
N GLU A 206 17.89 27.08 16.22
CA GLU A 206 17.51 28.48 16.09
C GLU A 206 17.41 29.14 17.47
N ILE A 207 16.84 28.45 18.48
CA ILE A 207 16.83 28.95 19.86
C ILE A 207 18.25 28.95 20.46
N LYS A 208 19.13 28.03 20.05
CA LYS A 208 20.55 28.06 20.41
C LYS A 208 21.26 29.24 19.74
N MET A 209 21.10 29.48 18.44
CA MET A 209 21.59 30.68 17.76
C MET A 209 21.05 31.96 18.40
N ARG A 210 19.76 32.01 18.77
CA ARG A 210 19.17 33.16 19.49
C ARG A 210 19.77 33.31 20.90
N LEU A 211 20.12 32.23 21.59
CA LEU A 211 20.80 32.27 22.89
C LEU A 211 22.28 32.69 22.75
N ASP A 212 22.98 32.20 21.75
CA ASP A 212 24.36 32.55 21.43
C ASP A 212 24.42 34.03 20.97
N LEU A 213 23.46 34.49 20.15
CA LEU A 213 23.27 35.90 19.80
C LEU A 213 22.90 36.78 20.99
N LEU A 214 22.08 36.29 21.94
CA LEU A 214 21.79 37.03 23.18
C LEU A 214 23.01 37.08 24.11
N THR A 215 23.87 36.06 24.10
CA THR A 215 25.10 36.01 24.90
C THR A 215 26.16 36.92 24.29
N ALA A 216 26.40 36.82 22.98
CA ALA A 216 27.25 37.74 22.22
C ALA A 216 26.71 39.18 22.22
N SER A 217 25.39 39.40 22.27
CA SER A 217 24.80 40.72 22.48
C SER A 217 25.09 41.25 23.89
N LYS A 218 25.10 40.39 24.91
CA LYS A 218 25.48 40.75 26.28
C LYS A 218 26.96 41.13 26.36
N GLU A 219 27.84 40.31 25.78
CA GLU A 219 29.27 40.59 25.63
C GLU A 219 29.51 41.88 24.83
N ALA A 220 28.76 42.12 23.75
CA ALA A 220 28.79 43.38 23.00
C ALA A 220 28.20 44.58 23.77
N THR A 221 27.33 44.35 24.76
CA THR A 221 26.83 45.42 25.65
C THR A 221 27.88 45.79 26.70
N ASP A 222 28.61 44.81 27.23
CA ASP A 222 29.69 45.04 28.20
C ASP A 222 30.98 45.54 27.52
N LEU A 223 31.33 45.05 26.33
CA LEU A 223 32.30 45.68 25.42
C LEU A 223 31.82 47.07 24.97
N GLY A 224 30.52 47.29 24.76
CA GLY A 224 29.95 48.60 24.44
C GLY A 224 30.15 49.63 25.55
N LYS A 225 30.12 49.20 26.83
CA LYS A 225 30.52 50.05 27.97
C LYS A 225 32.01 50.38 27.94
N ILE A 226 32.86 49.40 27.60
CA ILE A 226 34.33 49.58 27.50
C ILE A 226 34.70 50.52 26.34
N CYS A 227 34.06 50.36 25.17
CA CYS A 227 34.30 51.18 23.98
C CYS A 227 33.72 52.61 24.06
N SER A 228 33.11 53.01 25.18
CA SER A 228 32.85 54.43 25.48
C SER A 228 34.14 55.24 25.71
N MET A 229 35.30 54.57 25.80
CA MET A 229 36.62 55.18 25.99
C MET A 229 37.57 55.06 24.76
N MET A 230 37.09 55.20 23.51
CA MET A 230 37.98 55.50 22.37
C MET A 230 37.30 56.31 21.24
N VAL A 231 38.11 56.96 20.39
CA VAL A 231 37.74 58.22 19.71
C VAL A 231 38.32 58.33 18.28
N ILE A 232 37.46 58.73 17.32
CA ILE A 232 37.74 59.32 15.97
C ILE A 232 38.22 58.42 14.78
N SER A 233 37.71 58.79 13.57
CA SER A 233 38.27 58.64 12.20
C SER A 233 37.73 57.60 11.15
N THR A 234 36.91 58.10 10.19
CA THR A 234 37.07 58.07 8.68
C THR A 234 37.49 56.79 7.90
N THR A 235 37.04 56.44 6.66
CA THR A 235 36.08 57.01 5.66
C THR A 235 35.76 56.06 4.46
N LYS A 236 34.50 56.09 3.95
CA LYS A 236 33.97 56.00 2.54
C LYS A 236 34.48 54.99 1.45
N THR A 237 33.49 54.30 0.81
CA THR A 237 33.30 53.91 -0.64
C THR A 237 34.38 53.09 -1.40
N GLY A 238 34.14 52.29 -2.46
CA GLY A 238 32.97 52.04 -3.36
C GLY A 238 33.21 52.63 -4.77
N SER A 239 32.93 52.00 -5.93
CA SER A 239 32.27 50.71 -6.33
C SER A 239 32.79 50.21 -7.73
N ASP A 240 32.14 49.22 -8.40
CA ASP A 240 31.65 49.31 -9.82
C ASP A 240 31.28 47.99 -10.56
N ARG A 241 30.65 48.10 -11.76
CA ARG A 241 30.19 47.02 -12.68
C ARG A 241 30.49 47.33 -14.20
N PRO A 242 29.63 47.13 -15.25
CA PRO A 242 29.86 46.06 -16.26
C PRO A 242 29.71 46.44 -17.77
N GLY A 243 29.91 45.46 -18.68
CA GLY A 243 29.50 45.48 -20.12
C GLY A 243 30.38 44.54 -20.98
N SER A 244 30.07 44.11 -22.22
CA SER A 244 28.84 44.03 -23.06
C SER A 244 29.11 43.01 -24.23
N LEU A 245 28.32 41.99 -24.58
CA LEU A 245 26.95 41.87 -25.16
C LEU A 245 26.93 41.66 -26.71
N SER A 246 26.54 40.44 -27.19
CA SER A 246 26.26 40.07 -28.61
C SER A 246 25.84 38.57 -28.76
N SER A 247 25.14 38.04 -29.79
CA SER A 247 24.12 38.58 -30.74
C SER A 247 23.44 37.49 -31.64
N ILE A 248 22.42 36.79 -31.14
CA ILE A 248 21.13 36.44 -31.84
C ILE A 248 21.11 35.52 -33.11
N SER A 249 20.68 34.25 -32.91
CA SER A 249 19.64 33.44 -33.64
C SER A 249 19.76 33.12 -35.17
N SER A 250 18.92 32.35 -35.90
CA SER A 250 17.76 31.42 -35.63
C SER A 250 17.34 30.57 -36.88
N HIS A 251 16.86 29.32 -36.67
CA HIS A 251 15.90 28.52 -37.50
C HIS A 251 16.30 28.08 -38.95
N LEU A 252 15.88 26.96 -39.57
CA LEU A 252 15.12 25.70 -39.28
C LEU A 252 15.43 24.71 -40.49
N SER A 253 15.05 23.42 -40.66
CA SER A 253 14.22 22.38 -39.98
C SER A 253 14.44 20.95 -40.57
N THR A 254 13.94 19.91 -39.89
CA THR A 254 13.50 18.57 -40.42
C THR A 254 14.43 17.68 -41.28
N SER A 255 14.94 16.57 -40.70
CA SER A 255 14.70 15.18 -41.18
C SER A 255 15.50 14.09 -40.40
N TYR A 256 15.00 12.85 -40.44
CA TYR A 256 15.68 11.56 -40.19
C TYR A 256 15.63 10.77 -41.54
N PRO A 257 16.43 9.71 -41.83
CA PRO A 257 16.93 8.72 -40.88
C PRO A 257 18.31 8.04 -41.15
N GLN A 258 18.64 7.05 -40.30
CA GLN A 258 19.49 5.85 -40.52
C GLN A 258 21.03 5.91 -40.67
N LYS A 259 21.65 5.01 -39.87
CA LYS A 259 22.78 4.09 -40.14
C LYS A 259 24.26 4.57 -40.21
N GLN A 260 25.05 3.90 -39.36
CA GLN A 260 26.33 3.21 -39.61
C GLN A 260 27.47 3.94 -40.35
N ILE A 261 28.63 4.02 -39.68
CA ILE A 261 29.94 3.85 -40.33
C ILE A 261 30.75 2.79 -39.55
N LEU A 262 31.21 1.77 -40.27
CA LEU A 262 32.34 0.92 -39.89
C LEU A 262 33.60 1.47 -40.58
N VAL A 263 34.77 1.32 -39.96
CA VAL A 263 36.05 1.56 -40.62
C VAL A 263 36.82 0.24 -40.71
N PHE A 264 37.17 -0.14 -41.94
CA PHE A 264 38.06 -1.27 -42.23
C PHE A 264 39.44 -0.75 -42.64
N HIS A 265 40.49 -1.50 -42.30
CA HIS A 265 41.77 -1.40 -43.01
C HIS A 265 41.76 -2.24 -44.31
N SER A 266 42.71 -1.98 -45.19
CA SER A 266 42.49 -2.00 -46.64
C SER A 266 42.94 -3.26 -47.40
N ASN A 267 42.49 -3.33 -48.66
CA ASN A 267 43.00 -4.14 -49.78
C ASN A 267 42.68 -5.66 -49.80
N LEU A 268 41.55 -6.02 -50.40
CA LEU A 268 41.32 -7.29 -51.12
C LEU A 268 40.36 -7.06 -52.32
N PRO A 269 40.42 -7.84 -53.42
CA PRO A 269 39.69 -7.52 -54.66
C PRO A 269 38.15 -7.70 -54.62
N LEU A 270 37.47 -6.98 -55.52
CA LEU A 270 36.01 -6.85 -55.59
C LEU A 270 35.24 -8.16 -55.81
N SER A 271 35.87 -9.20 -56.35
CA SER A 271 35.26 -10.52 -56.57
C SER A 271 34.90 -11.27 -55.28
N ILE A 272 35.61 -11.01 -54.18
CA ILE A 272 35.35 -11.62 -52.88
C ILE A 272 34.13 -10.96 -52.20
N LEU A 273 33.91 -9.67 -52.44
CA LEU A 273 32.81 -8.90 -51.87
C LEU A 273 31.44 -9.47 -52.29
N THR A 274 31.33 -9.99 -53.52
CA THR A 274 30.10 -10.58 -54.06
C THR A 274 29.74 -11.92 -53.40
N GLN A 275 30.73 -12.72 -52.98
CA GLN A 275 30.46 -13.91 -52.13
C GLN A 275 30.06 -13.51 -50.70
N PHE A 276 30.67 -12.44 -50.17
CA PHE A 276 30.35 -11.94 -48.83
C PHE A 276 28.91 -11.40 -48.72
N LEU A 277 28.41 -10.75 -49.76
CA LEU A 277 27.04 -10.23 -49.81
C LEU A 277 25.96 -11.32 -49.97
N ASN A 278 26.26 -12.44 -50.65
CA ASN A 278 25.32 -13.56 -50.76
C ASN A 278 25.12 -14.33 -49.44
N LEU A 279 26.04 -14.21 -48.48
CA LEU A 279 25.88 -14.75 -47.11
C LEU A 279 25.06 -13.85 -46.18
N LEU A 280 24.77 -12.60 -46.57
CA LEU A 280 24.00 -11.65 -45.76
C LEU A 280 22.46 -11.77 -45.91
N PHE A 281 21.97 -12.70 -46.74
CA PHE A 281 20.54 -12.92 -46.99
C PHE A 281 20.05 -14.36 -46.74
N GLN A 282 20.60 -15.05 -45.73
CA GLN A 282 19.93 -16.20 -45.09
C GLN A 282 19.82 -16.04 -43.57
N GLY A 283 18.64 -15.59 -43.11
CA GLY A 283 18.08 -15.87 -41.78
C GLY A 283 18.86 -15.41 -40.55
N GLN A 284 18.59 -14.18 -40.08
CA GLN A 284 18.98 -13.79 -38.71
C GLN A 284 18.16 -14.55 -37.66
N GLN A 285 18.83 -15.16 -36.68
CA GLN A 285 18.81 -14.75 -35.26
C GLN A 285 19.65 -15.70 -34.40
N TYR A 286 20.46 -15.16 -33.49
CA TYR A 286 21.21 -15.94 -32.50
C TYR A 286 21.25 -15.22 -31.14
N GLN A 287 20.18 -15.40 -30.35
CA GLN A 287 20.14 -15.09 -28.93
C GLN A 287 20.77 -16.23 -28.12
N ARG A 288 21.13 -15.99 -26.85
CA ARG A 288 21.94 -16.92 -26.02
C ARG A 288 21.23 -18.26 -25.73
N GLY A 289 21.43 -19.26 -26.60
CA GLY A 289 21.20 -20.68 -26.33
C GLY A 289 22.46 -21.50 -26.62
N LYS A 290 22.92 -22.33 -25.68
CA LYS A 290 24.12 -23.18 -25.86
C LYS A 290 23.81 -24.41 -26.72
N GLN A 291 23.62 -24.25 -28.04
CA GLN A 291 23.60 -25.40 -28.93
C GLN A 291 24.96 -26.14 -28.88
N ILE A 292 24.89 -27.48 -28.80
CA ILE A 292 26.04 -28.37 -28.98
C ILE A 292 26.07 -28.76 -30.45
N CYS A 293 27.08 -28.27 -31.18
CA CYS A 293 27.35 -28.73 -32.53
C CYS A 293 28.04 -30.09 -32.45
N TRP A 294 27.37 -31.15 -32.93
CA TRP A 294 27.93 -32.50 -33.06
C TRP A 294 28.89 -32.60 -34.27
N CYS A 295 29.87 -31.70 -34.31
CA CYS A 295 30.80 -31.53 -35.42
C CYS A 295 32.24 -31.77 -34.96
N GLY A 296 32.73 -33.01 -35.15
CA GLY A 296 34.06 -33.44 -34.72
C GLY A 296 34.10 -33.89 -33.26
N VAL A 297 33.44 -35.01 -32.95
CA VAL A 297 33.36 -35.60 -31.60
C VAL A 297 34.12 -36.92 -31.58
N THR A 298 34.95 -37.14 -30.57
CA THR A 298 35.68 -38.40 -30.34
C THR A 298 35.38 -38.96 -28.95
N THR A 299 35.73 -40.22 -28.69
CA THR A 299 35.61 -40.84 -27.37
C THR A 299 36.72 -40.34 -26.45
N CYS A 300 36.34 -39.71 -25.34
CA CYS A 300 37.26 -39.30 -24.29
C CYS A 300 37.81 -40.57 -23.61
N LYS A 301 39.14 -40.73 -23.58
CA LYS A 301 39.81 -41.90 -22.98
C LYS A 301 40.05 -41.77 -21.48
N GLU A 302 39.78 -40.60 -20.90
CA GLU A 302 40.06 -40.32 -19.49
C GLU A 302 38.89 -40.77 -18.59
N SER A 303 39.23 -41.30 -17.41
CA SER A 303 38.29 -41.88 -16.45
C SER A 303 37.76 -40.83 -15.47
N VAL A 304 37.03 -39.83 -16.00
CA VAL A 304 36.68 -38.58 -15.30
C VAL A 304 35.53 -38.69 -14.28
N HIS A 305 34.85 -39.83 -14.19
CA HIS A 305 33.85 -40.12 -13.16
C HIS A 305 33.82 -41.63 -12.87
N GLU A 306 33.76 -42.04 -11.58
CA GLU A 306 33.65 -43.44 -11.14
C GLU A 306 34.66 -44.42 -11.78
N ASN A 307 35.87 -43.96 -12.13
CA ASN A 307 36.95 -44.74 -12.73
C ASN A 307 36.60 -45.48 -14.04
N GLY A 308 35.53 -45.07 -14.74
CA GLY A 308 35.10 -45.68 -16.01
C GLY A 308 35.27 -44.76 -17.23
N PRO A 309 35.72 -45.26 -18.40
CA PRO A 309 35.68 -44.50 -19.65
C PRO A 309 34.23 -44.40 -20.15
N SER A 310 33.60 -43.23 -20.08
CA SER A 310 32.17 -43.05 -20.38
C SER A 310 31.82 -41.62 -20.81
N GLY A 311 32.58 -41.05 -21.76
CA GLY A 311 32.31 -39.69 -22.23
C GLY A 311 32.78 -39.37 -23.65
N PHE A 312 32.15 -38.34 -24.23
CA PHE A 312 32.55 -37.73 -25.50
C PHE A 312 33.47 -36.53 -25.24
N TYR A 313 34.41 -36.28 -26.14
CA TYR A 313 35.31 -35.12 -26.15
C TYR A 313 34.96 -34.17 -27.30
N CYS A 314 34.83 -32.87 -27.00
CA CYS A 314 34.56 -31.84 -28.00
C CYS A 314 35.86 -31.08 -28.37
N HIS A 315 36.49 -31.48 -29.48
CA HIS A 315 37.70 -30.84 -30.01
C HIS A 315 37.58 -29.31 -30.24
N LYS A 316 36.37 -28.77 -30.32
CA LYS A 316 36.09 -27.34 -30.51
C LYS A 316 35.94 -26.54 -29.20
N ARG A 317 35.93 -27.20 -28.04
CA ARG A 317 35.74 -26.57 -26.72
C ARG A 317 36.63 -27.12 -25.59
N ASP A 318 37.52 -28.06 -25.90
CA ASP A 318 38.49 -28.62 -24.94
C ASP A 318 37.83 -29.19 -23.67
N ALA A 319 36.73 -29.94 -23.85
CA ALA A 319 35.89 -30.43 -22.76
C ALA A 319 35.42 -31.88 -23.00
N CYS A 320 35.46 -32.71 -21.94
CA CYS A 320 34.87 -34.05 -21.91
C CYS A 320 33.53 -34.05 -21.15
N PHE A 321 32.56 -34.84 -21.64
CA PHE A 321 31.17 -34.89 -21.15
C PHE A 321 30.80 -36.31 -20.74
N CYS A 322 30.44 -36.54 -19.46
CA CYS A 322 29.98 -37.85 -19.00
C CYS A 322 28.49 -38.08 -19.30
N LEU A 323 28.18 -39.11 -20.11
CA LEU A 323 26.81 -39.43 -20.53
C LEU A 323 25.88 -39.93 -19.41
N LYS A 324 26.42 -40.35 -18.26
CA LYS A 324 25.62 -40.85 -17.13
C LYS A 324 25.15 -39.75 -16.17
N CYS A 325 25.95 -38.73 -15.93
CA CYS A 325 25.73 -37.76 -14.84
C CYS A 325 25.81 -36.29 -15.26
N GLY A 326 26.13 -35.98 -16.53
CA GLY A 326 26.18 -34.61 -17.03
C GLY A 326 27.35 -33.77 -16.48
N HIS A 327 28.31 -34.39 -15.79
CA HIS A 327 29.55 -33.72 -15.42
C HIS A 327 30.40 -33.41 -16.65
N THR A 328 30.88 -32.18 -16.71
CA THR A 328 31.94 -31.70 -17.57
C THR A 328 33.24 -31.58 -16.78
N ALA A 329 34.36 -31.74 -17.46
CA ALA A 329 35.68 -31.39 -16.96
C ALA A 329 36.39 -30.49 -17.98
N HIS A 330 37.39 -29.75 -17.49
CA HIS A 330 38.17 -28.75 -18.25
C HIS A 330 37.35 -27.52 -18.73
N ASP A 331 36.10 -27.38 -18.28
CA ASP A 331 35.14 -26.39 -18.79
C ASP A 331 34.57 -25.47 -17.68
N GLN A 332 34.42 -24.18 -17.98
CA GLN A 332 33.75 -23.20 -17.11
C GLN A 332 32.23 -23.10 -17.37
N LEU A 333 31.67 -23.83 -18.34
CA LEU A 333 30.28 -23.68 -18.77
C LEU A 333 29.21 -24.21 -17.79
N GLY A 334 29.60 -24.87 -16.69
CA GLY A 334 28.69 -25.33 -15.63
C GLY A 334 27.99 -26.67 -15.90
N ARG A 335 27.05 -27.05 -15.02
CA ARG A 335 26.33 -28.35 -15.04
C ARG A 335 25.54 -28.54 -16.34
N VAL A 336 25.71 -29.70 -16.98
CA VAL A 336 24.91 -30.10 -18.16
C VAL A 336 23.76 -31.01 -17.70
N VAL A 337 22.52 -30.62 -18.00
CA VAL A 337 21.35 -31.49 -17.79
C VAL A 337 21.25 -32.46 -18.97
N ILE A 338 21.37 -33.76 -18.69
CA ILE A 338 21.03 -34.83 -19.63
C ILE A 338 19.60 -35.25 -19.30
N SER A 339 18.66 -35.09 -20.24
CA SER A 339 17.31 -35.66 -20.14
C SER A 339 16.89 -36.31 -21.45
N ASN A 340 16.05 -37.33 -21.34
CA ASN A 340 15.40 -38.00 -22.47
C ASN A 340 14.09 -37.29 -22.89
N THR A 341 13.67 -36.27 -22.15
CA THR A 341 12.43 -35.52 -22.40
C THR A 341 12.49 -34.73 -23.70
N ASP A 342 11.56 -35.05 -24.60
CA ASP A 342 11.25 -34.32 -25.80
C ASP A 342 10.16 -33.28 -25.50
N HIS A 343 10.54 -32.00 -25.56
CA HIS A 343 9.63 -30.86 -25.33
C HIS A 343 8.56 -30.73 -26.42
N SER A 344 8.71 -31.41 -27.57
CA SER A 344 7.69 -31.46 -28.64
C SER A 344 6.59 -32.49 -28.35
N GLN A 345 6.92 -33.60 -27.69
CA GLN A 345 5.97 -34.66 -27.31
C GLN A 345 5.32 -34.41 -25.94
N SER A 346 6.04 -33.71 -25.07
CA SER A 346 5.57 -33.23 -23.77
C SER A 346 4.47 -32.18 -23.92
N LEU A 347 3.51 -32.16 -22.98
CA LEU A 347 2.28 -31.36 -23.12
C LEU A 347 1.70 -30.91 -21.77
N ALA A 348 0.80 -29.92 -21.80
CA ALA A 348 0.05 -29.45 -20.63
C ALA A 348 -1.46 -29.76 -20.75
N ARG A 349 -2.14 -30.02 -19.64
CA ARG A 349 -3.58 -30.34 -19.57
C ARG A 349 -4.27 -29.76 -18.33
N GLY A 350 -5.37 -29.07 -18.55
CA GLY A 350 -6.29 -28.55 -17.54
C GLY A 350 -7.23 -27.52 -18.16
N ASN A 351 -8.49 -27.45 -17.72
CA ASN A 351 -9.47 -26.51 -18.32
C ASN A 351 -9.09 -25.04 -18.07
N CYS A 352 -8.36 -24.77 -16.99
CA CYS A 352 -7.76 -23.49 -16.66
C CYS A 352 -6.59 -23.07 -17.55
N LEU A 353 -6.24 -23.85 -18.59
CA LEU A 353 -5.40 -23.41 -19.72
C LEU A 353 -6.24 -22.80 -20.86
N ILE A 354 -7.55 -22.58 -20.63
CA ILE A 354 -8.51 -21.96 -21.55
C ILE A 354 -9.23 -20.81 -20.83
N GLU A 355 -9.84 -21.09 -19.68
CA GLU A 355 -10.67 -20.13 -18.95
C GLU A 355 -10.57 -20.34 -17.43
N VAL A 356 -10.57 -19.24 -16.66
CA VAL A 356 -10.48 -19.24 -15.19
C VAL A 356 -11.21 -18.01 -14.63
N GLU A 357 -11.63 -18.06 -13.37
CA GLU A 357 -12.23 -16.92 -12.66
C GLU A 357 -11.17 -16.15 -11.85
N GLN A 358 -11.23 -14.81 -11.86
CA GLN A 358 -10.34 -13.93 -11.10
C GLN A 358 -10.35 -14.32 -9.62
N GLY A 359 -9.17 -14.48 -9.02
CA GLY A 359 -9.04 -14.87 -7.61
C GLY A 359 -9.33 -16.34 -7.30
N ALA A 360 -9.77 -17.17 -8.25
CA ALA A 360 -9.96 -18.60 -8.03
C ALA A 360 -8.62 -19.36 -8.03
N GLU A 361 -8.49 -20.39 -7.18
CA GLU A 361 -7.35 -21.31 -7.24
C GLU A 361 -7.49 -22.28 -8.41
N ALA A 362 -6.59 -22.15 -9.38
CA ALA A 362 -6.55 -22.97 -10.59
C ALA A 362 -5.34 -23.90 -10.58
N ASN A 363 -5.48 -25.09 -11.17
CA ASN A 363 -4.35 -25.97 -11.39
C ASN A 363 -4.44 -26.80 -12.67
N PHE A 364 -3.30 -27.01 -13.31
CA PHE A 364 -3.13 -27.85 -14.49
C PHE A 364 -1.91 -28.77 -14.33
N THR A 365 -1.82 -29.79 -15.18
CA THR A 365 -0.72 -30.76 -15.16
C THR A 365 0.11 -30.65 -16.43
N ILE A 366 1.42 -30.48 -16.28
CA ILE A 366 2.42 -30.67 -17.34
C ILE A 366 2.85 -32.14 -17.29
N ILE A 367 2.94 -32.80 -18.44
CA ILE A 367 3.34 -34.20 -18.59
C ILE A 367 4.59 -34.25 -19.46
N THR A 368 5.70 -34.68 -18.86
CA THR A 368 7.00 -34.87 -19.53
C THR A 368 7.06 -36.23 -20.21
N ARG A 369 7.62 -36.24 -21.43
CA ARG A 369 7.61 -37.39 -22.35
C ARG A 369 8.86 -37.47 -23.18
N ASP A 370 9.25 -38.68 -23.56
CA ASP A 370 10.35 -38.92 -24.49
C ASP A 370 9.93 -38.73 -25.96
N SER A 371 10.89 -38.87 -26.88
CA SER A 371 10.65 -38.80 -28.33
C SER A 371 9.85 -39.98 -28.89
N GLY A 372 9.60 -41.03 -28.09
CA GLY A 372 8.62 -42.09 -28.36
C GLY A 372 7.21 -41.76 -27.84
N GLY A 373 7.02 -40.61 -27.19
CA GLY A 373 5.75 -40.16 -26.60
C GLY A 373 5.40 -40.83 -25.26
N GLN A 374 6.29 -41.67 -24.70
CA GLN A 374 6.08 -42.31 -23.41
C GLN A 374 6.37 -41.32 -22.27
N LYS A 375 5.71 -41.47 -21.11
CA LYS A 375 6.01 -40.66 -19.93
C LYS A 375 7.46 -40.92 -19.48
N CYS A 376 8.24 -39.87 -19.24
CA CYS A 376 9.56 -39.98 -18.66
C CYS A 376 9.80 -38.88 -17.61
N TYR A 377 10.60 -39.19 -16.60
CA TYR A 377 10.87 -38.31 -15.46
C TYR A 377 12.37 -38.22 -15.21
N ASN A 378 12.85 -37.04 -14.84
CA ASN A 378 14.25 -36.83 -14.49
C ASN A 378 14.41 -35.76 -13.41
N THR A 379 15.04 -36.16 -12.30
CA THR A 379 15.32 -35.33 -11.11
C THR A 379 16.16 -34.06 -11.35
N GLN A 380 16.73 -33.87 -12.55
CA GLN A 380 17.51 -32.68 -12.92
C GLN A 380 16.75 -31.70 -13.82
N GLU A 381 15.46 -31.93 -14.08
CA GLU A 381 14.68 -31.11 -14.99
C GLU A 381 14.24 -29.78 -14.40
N GLN A 382 14.28 -28.75 -15.24
CA GLN A 382 13.80 -27.42 -14.91
C GLN A 382 12.52 -27.12 -15.67
N VAL A 383 11.38 -27.30 -15.02
CA VAL A 383 10.06 -26.88 -15.53
C VAL A 383 9.78 -25.46 -15.03
N THR A 384 9.54 -24.52 -15.95
CA THR A 384 9.22 -23.12 -15.62
C THR A 384 7.96 -22.68 -16.33
N VAL A 385 7.07 -22.01 -15.60
CA VAL A 385 5.89 -21.33 -16.13
C VAL A 385 6.04 -19.84 -15.90
N THR A 386 5.78 -19.03 -16.92
CA THR A 386 5.81 -17.56 -16.84
C THR A 386 4.57 -16.98 -17.51
N VAL A 387 3.84 -16.14 -16.78
CA VAL A 387 2.60 -15.50 -17.24
C VAL A 387 2.86 -14.07 -17.71
N SER A 388 2.10 -13.63 -18.71
CA SER A 388 2.16 -12.28 -19.29
C SER A 388 0.76 -11.80 -19.67
N PRO A 389 0.36 -10.53 -19.38
CA PRO A 389 1.10 -9.53 -18.61
C PRO A 389 1.30 -9.98 -17.15
N LYS A 390 2.37 -9.55 -16.49
CA LYS A 390 2.55 -9.78 -15.06
C LYS A 390 1.69 -8.80 -14.28
N THR A 391 0.54 -9.24 -13.77
CA THR A 391 -0.40 -8.37 -13.05
C THR A 391 -0.15 -8.39 -11.54
N GLY A 392 1.05 -7.92 -11.18
CA GLY A 392 1.59 -7.99 -9.82
C GLY A 392 2.13 -9.38 -9.47
N ASP A 393 2.09 -9.71 -8.18
CA ASP A 393 2.54 -10.99 -7.64
C ASP A 393 1.54 -12.13 -7.94
N GLU A 394 1.47 -12.56 -9.20
CA GLU A 394 0.78 -13.80 -9.56
C GLU A 394 1.54 -15.00 -9.01
N GLU A 395 0.97 -15.63 -7.99
CA GLU A 395 1.55 -16.81 -7.32
C GLU A 395 1.41 -18.03 -8.23
N VAL A 396 2.45 -18.33 -9.00
CA VAL A 396 2.54 -19.54 -9.84
C VAL A 396 3.53 -20.53 -9.22
N GLN A 397 3.01 -21.63 -8.69
CA GLN A 397 3.80 -22.69 -8.06
C GLN A 397 3.87 -23.91 -8.96
N VAL A 398 5.09 -24.40 -9.26
CA VAL A 398 5.32 -25.63 -10.03
C VAL A 398 5.76 -26.74 -9.08
N ILE A 399 4.93 -27.77 -8.93
CA ILE A 399 5.14 -28.89 -8.01
C ILE A 399 5.52 -30.14 -8.81
N ASP A 400 6.74 -30.64 -8.62
CA ASP A 400 7.18 -31.95 -9.13
C ASP A 400 6.47 -33.09 -8.37
N CYS A 401 5.65 -33.88 -9.07
CA CYS A 401 4.98 -35.05 -8.50
C CYS A 401 5.83 -36.34 -8.54
N LYS A 402 7.04 -36.28 -9.13
CA LYS A 402 8.04 -37.37 -9.22
C LYS A 402 7.61 -38.59 -10.04
N ASP A 403 6.60 -38.41 -10.89
CA ASP A 403 5.92 -39.46 -11.67
C ASP A 403 5.75 -39.05 -13.16
N SER A 404 6.68 -38.23 -13.67
CA SER A 404 6.63 -37.54 -14.99
C SER A 404 5.55 -36.46 -15.12
N ASN A 405 4.85 -36.13 -14.04
CA ASN A 405 3.85 -35.07 -14.01
C ASN A 405 4.32 -33.93 -13.10
N TYR A 406 4.11 -32.69 -13.54
CA TYR A 406 4.35 -31.50 -12.75
C TYR A 406 3.02 -30.75 -12.62
N ARG A 407 2.52 -30.61 -11.39
CA ARG A 407 1.27 -29.89 -11.11
C ARG A 407 1.59 -28.41 -10.92
N VAL A 408 0.98 -27.58 -11.76
CA VAL A 408 1.08 -26.12 -11.66
C VAL A 408 -0.16 -25.62 -10.94
N CYS A 409 0.02 -24.91 -9.84
CA CYS A 409 -1.03 -24.21 -9.11
C CYS A 409 -0.85 -22.70 -9.31
N TYR A 410 -1.93 -21.99 -9.61
CA TYR A 410 -1.90 -20.53 -9.77
C TYR A 410 -3.20 -19.86 -9.35
N LYS A 411 -3.13 -18.55 -9.08
CA LYS A 411 -4.27 -17.70 -8.69
C LYS A 411 -4.21 -16.36 -9.44
N PRO A 412 -5.00 -16.14 -10.50
CA PRO A 412 -4.89 -14.96 -11.36
C PRO A 412 -5.49 -13.73 -10.65
N LYS A 413 -4.79 -12.59 -10.71
CA LYS A 413 -5.17 -11.36 -9.99
C LYS A 413 -5.92 -10.33 -10.85
N SER A 414 -5.60 -10.17 -12.15
CA SER A 414 -6.39 -9.36 -13.09
C SER A 414 -7.39 -10.16 -13.92
N VAL A 415 -8.41 -9.48 -14.44
CA VAL A 415 -9.26 -9.94 -15.54
C VAL A 415 -8.55 -9.79 -16.89
N GLY A 416 -9.00 -10.56 -17.89
CA GLY A 416 -8.58 -10.48 -19.30
C GLY A 416 -7.66 -11.62 -19.70
N ARG A 417 -7.11 -11.54 -20.92
CA ARG A 417 -6.26 -12.61 -21.46
C ARG A 417 -4.85 -12.60 -20.86
N HIS A 418 -4.46 -13.73 -20.29
CA HIS A 418 -3.11 -14.06 -19.84
C HIS A 418 -2.47 -15.11 -20.77
N ASP A 419 -1.25 -14.84 -21.22
CA ASP A 419 -0.43 -15.76 -22.01
C ASP A 419 0.54 -16.52 -21.09
N PHE A 420 0.29 -17.83 -20.91
CA PHE A 420 1.08 -18.76 -20.09
C PHE A 420 2.16 -19.43 -20.95
N GLU A 421 3.40 -18.96 -20.84
CA GLU A 421 4.55 -19.62 -21.47
C GLU A 421 5.07 -20.74 -20.57
N ILE A 422 5.12 -21.98 -21.09
CA ILE A 422 5.59 -23.17 -20.36
C ILE A 422 6.84 -23.72 -21.05
N LYS A 423 7.91 -23.86 -20.28
CA LYS A 423 9.21 -24.38 -20.73
C LYS A 423 9.66 -25.57 -19.89
N VAL A 424 10.31 -26.52 -20.55
CA VAL A 424 11.04 -27.64 -19.92
C VAL A 424 12.49 -27.57 -20.37
N ASN A 425 13.42 -27.52 -19.41
CA ASN A 425 14.86 -27.33 -19.65
C ASN A 425 15.17 -26.10 -20.54
N GLY A 426 14.37 -25.04 -20.37
CA GLY A 426 14.44 -23.79 -21.14
C GLY A 426 13.72 -23.79 -22.50
N TRP A 427 13.29 -24.95 -23.02
CA TRP A 427 12.62 -25.06 -24.31
C TRP A 427 11.08 -25.00 -24.16
N PRO A 428 10.37 -24.21 -24.98
CA PRO A 428 8.92 -24.12 -24.91
C PRO A 428 8.26 -25.43 -25.35
N LEU A 429 7.17 -25.80 -24.67
CA LEU A 429 6.34 -26.94 -25.03
C LEU A 429 5.52 -26.68 -26.31
N THR A 430 5.14 -27.75 -27.01
CA THR A 430 4.14 -27.68 -28.10
C THR A 430 2.82 -27.12 -27.56
N GLY A 431 2.42 -25.95 -28.07
CA GLY A 431 1.24 -25.19 -27.61
C GLY A 431 1.56 -23.94 -26.78
N SER A 432 2.82 -23.73 -26.39
CA SER A 432 3.25 -22.53 -25.66
C SER A 432 3.33 -21.29 -26.56
N PRO A 433 2.88 -20.11 -26.12
CA PRO A 433 2.14 -19.84 -24.88
C PRO A 433 0.65 -20.20 -24.99
N TRP A 434 0.10 -20.75 -23.90
CA TRP A 434 -1.34 -20.97 -23.76
C TRP A 434 -2.06 -19.64 -23.50
N LYS A 435 -3.23 -19.46 -24.11
CA LYS A 435 -4.03 -18.24 -23.99
C LYS A 435 -5.19 -18.51 -23.04
N VAL A 436 -5.07 -18.03 -21.81
CA VAL A 436 -6.06 -18.19 -20.75
C VAL A 436 -6.88 -16.92 -20.66
N GLU A 437 -8.21 -17.02 -20.73
CA GLU A 437 -9.10 -15.90 -20.46
C GLU A 437 -9.49 -15.90 -18.98
N VAL A 438 -9.05 -14.88 -18.24
CA VAL A 438 -9.48 -14.68 -16.85
C VAL A 438 -10.77 -13.85 -16.86
N LYS A 439 -11.87 -14.44 -16.39
CA LYS A 439 -13.16 -13.75 -16.24
C LYS A 439 -13.25 -13.02 -14.90
N PRO A 440 -14.06 -11.95 -14.79
CA PRO A 440 -14.28 -11.25 -13.53
C PRO A 440 -14.92 -12.17 -12.48
N HIS A 441 -14.63 -11.90 -11.21
CA HIS A 441 -15.21 -12.62 -10.07
C HIS A 441 -16.75 -12.46 -10.03
N GLN A 442 -17.48 -13.57 -9.90
CA GLN A 442 -18.94 -13.61 -10.07
C GLN A 442 -19.71 -13.49 -8.76
N TYR A 443 -19.67 -12.30 -8.15
CA TYR A 443 -20.43 -11.93 -6.96
C TYR A 443 -21.92 -12.32 -7.04
N LYS A 444 -22.40 -13.10 -6.07
CA LYS A 444 -23.80 -13.51 -5.90
C LYS A 444 -24.29 -13.11 -4.51
N VAL A 445 -25.57 -12.75 -4.39
CA VAL A 445 -26.20 -12.45 -3.09
C VAL A 445 -26.24 -13.73 -2.26
N VAL A 446 -25.44 -13.80 -1.19
CA VAL A 446 -25.40 -14.94 -0.26
C VAL A 446 -26.35 -14.77 0.91
N ARG A 447 -26.60 -13.53 1.35
CA ARG A 447 -27.52 -13.20 2.46
C ARG A 447 -28.20 -11.85 2.23
N SER A 448 -29.42 -11.70 2.74
CA SER A 448 -30.22 -10.47 2.68
C SER A 448 -30.86 -10.22 4.05
N TYR A 449 -30.90 -8.95 4.50
CA TYR A 449 -31.39 -8.55 5.81
C TYR A 449 -32.21 -7.27 5.73
N GLY A 450 -33.14 -7.08 6.67
CA GLY A 450 -33.88 -5.83 6.84
C GLY A 450 -35.31 -5.82 6.32
N SER A 451 -35.77 -6.86 5.60
CA SER A 451 -37.16 -6.97 5.14
C SER A 451 -38.17 -6.80 6.30
N GLY A 452 -38.94 -5.70 6.28
CA GLY A 452 -39.90 -5.34 7.33
C GLY A 452 -39.31 -4.64 8.56
N GLU A 453 -37.98 -4.45 8.62
CA GLU A 453 -37.29 -3.63 9.62
C GLU A 453 -36.82 -2.29 9.06
N LEU A 454 -36.16 -2.30 7.89
CA LEU A 454 -35.63 -1.12 7.19
C LEU A 454 -36.70 -0.44 6.33
N ASN A 455 -36.49 0.85 6.03
CA ASN A 455 -37.32 1.64 5.13
C ASN A 455 -36.44 2.66 4.40
N GLY A 456 -36.10 2.36 3.15
CA GLY A 456 -35.13 3.10 2.34
C GLY A 456 -33.71 3.11 2.94
N PRO A 457 -33.00 1.96 3.02
CA PRO A 457 -31.61 1.94 3.46
C PRO A 457 -30.73 2.70 2.46
N TYR A 458 -30.17 3.84 2.89
CA TYR A 458 -29.54 4.82 2.00
C TYR A 458 -28.01 4.74 2.04
N CYS A 459 -27.43 4.10 3.05
CA CYS A 459 -26.00 3.87 3.14
C CYS A 459 -25.70 2.69 4.06
N ILE A 460 -24.63 1.95 3.76
CA ILE A 460 -24.12 0.84 4.57
C ILE A 460 -22.59 0.97 4.67
N ALA A 461 -22.06 0.74 5.86
CA ALA A 461 -20.62 0.68 6.12
C ALA A 461 -20.30 -0.42 7.12
N LYS A 462 -19.10 -0.99 7.03
CA LYS A 462 -18.58 -2.00 7.96
C LYS A 462 -17.37 -1.47 8.72
N ASN A 463 -17.26 -1.84 9.98
CA ASN A 463 -16.06 -1.69 10.76
C ASN A 463 -15.18 -2.93 10.56
N GLU A 464 -14.02 -2.77 9.92
CA GLU A 464 -13.12 -3.89 9.64
C GLU A 464 -12.32 -4.39 10.86
N ILE A 465 -12.39 -3.68 12.00
CA ILE A 465 -11.72 -4.07 13.25
C ILE A 465 -12.68 -4.87 14.15
N THR A 466 -13.94 -4.44 14.29
CA THR A 466 -14.94 -5.13 15.15
C THR A 466 -15.82 -6.10 14.37
N GLY A 467 -15.99 -5.89 13.07
CA GLY A 467 -16.95 -6.59 12.22
C GLY A 467 -18.37 -6.01 12.26
N ASP A 468 -18.61 -4.93 13.01
CA ASP A 468 -19.93 -4.29 13.10
C ASP A 468 -20.33 -3.63 11.78
N ILE A 469 -21.63 -3.63 11.47
CA ILE A 469 -22.20 -3.07 10.24
C ILE A 469 -23.22 -1.99 10.61
N ALA A 470 -22.97 -0.76 10.16
CA ALA A 470 -23.87 0.38 10.32
C ALA A 470 -24.71 0.59 9.06
N VAL A 471 -26.01 0.83 9.23
CA VAL A 471 -26.98 1.07 8.16
C VAL A 471 -27.74 2.37 8.41
N ALA A 472 -27.72 3.28 7.44
CA ALA A 472 -28.54 4.50 7.44
C ALA A 472 -29.97 4.18 6.98
N ASP A 473 -30.88 4.04 7.94
CA ASP A 473 -32.28 3.70 7.72
C ASP A 473 -33.09 5.01 7.56
N TYR A 474 -33.06 5.54 6.33
CA TYR A 474 -33.33 6.95 6.02
C TYR A 474 -34.74 7.38 6.41
N VAL A 475 -35.77 6.66 5.95
CA VAL A 475 -37.17 7.06 6.16
C VAL A 475 -37.54 6.94 7.64
N ASN A 476 -36.97 5.95 8.33
CA ASN A 476 -37.12 5.72 9.77
C ASN A 476 -36.24 6.67 10.64
N LYS A 477 -35.43 7.55 10.03
CA LYS A 477 -34.63 8.61 10.70
C LYS A 477 -33.70 8.08 11.80
N ARG A 478 -33.05 6.94 11.55
CA ARG A 478 -32.20 6.25 12.52
C ARG A 478 -31.01 5.56 11.87
N VAL A 479 -29.96 5.35 12.64
CA VAL A 479 -28.87 4.43 12.26
C VAL A 479 -29.04 3.13 13.03
N LEU A 480 -29.07 2.00 12.32
CA LEU A 480 -29.03 0.67 12.92
C LEU A 480 -27.60 0.14 12.86
N VAL A 481 -27.14 -0.46 13.95
CA VAL A 481 -25.83 -1.14 14.01
C VAL A 481 -26.08 -2.62 14.33
N TYR A 482 -25.52 -3.48 13.51
CA TYR A 482 -25.54 -4.93 13.64
C TYR A 482 -24.13 -5.44 13.94
N ASP A 483 -24.00 -6.56 14.64
CA ASP A 483 -22.74 -7.28 14.75
C ASP A 483 -22.40 -8.02 13.44
N LYS A 484 -21.21 -8.62 13.39
CA LYS A 484 -20.72 -9.46 12.27
C LYS A 484 -21.64 -10.61 11.87
N ASP A 485 -22.51 -11.06 12.78
CA ASP A 485 -23.47 -12.15 12.58
C ASP A 485 -24.85 -11.60 12.15
N MET A 486 -24.92 -10.29 11.89
CA MET A 486 -26.08 -9.48 11.48
C MET A 486 -27.23 -9.47 12.50
N LYS A 487 -26.89 -9.55 13.79
CA LYS A 487 -27.82 -9.31 14.90
C LYS A 487 -27.70 -7.86 15.35
N ARG A 488 -28.83 -7.15 15.48
CA ARG A 488 -28.86 -5.73 15.86
C ARG A 488 -28.32 -5.52 17.28
N VAL A 489 -27.27 -4.72 17.42
CA VAL A 489 -26.60 -4.39 18.70
C VAL A 489 -26.88 -2.97 19.19
N LYS A 490 -27.11 -2.01 18.28
CA LYS A 490 -27.42 -0.61 18.64
C LYS A 490 -28.45 -0.03 17.66
N THR A 491 -29.30 0.86 18.17
CA THR A 491 -30.12 1.79 17.38
C THR A 491 -29.75 3.19 17.84
N ILE A 492 -29.66 4.14 16.92
CA ILE A 492 -29.34 5.54 17.24
C ILE A 492 -30.34 6.45 16.54
N GLY A 493 -31.04 7.29 17.32
CA GLY A 493 -32.13 8.13 16.83
C GLY A 493 -33.42 7.37 16.51
N GLY A 494 -34.33 8.03 15.78
CA GLY A 494 -35.72 7.60 15.62
C GLY A 494 -36.57 7.85 16.88
N GLU A 495 -37.85 7.45 16.85
CA GLU A 495 -38.81 7.78 17.92
C GLU A 495 -38.48 7.16 19.30
N ALA A 496 -37.65 6.13 19.33
CA ALA A 496 -37.24 5.44 20.57
C ALA A 496 -36.04 6.08 21.29
N ASP A 497 -35.27 6.95 20.60
CA ASP A 497 -34.08 7.62 21.14
C ASP A 497 -34.19 9.13 20.87
N SER A 498 -34.93 9.80 21.75
CA SER A 498 -35.13 11.25 21.72
C SER A 498 -33.91 12.06 22.21
N GLN A 499 -32.81 11.40 22.60
CA GLN A 499 -31.56 12.07 22.98
C GLN A 499 -30.64 12.23 21.77
N ALA A 500 -30.57 11.24 20.87
CA ALA A 500 -29.84 11.36 19.61
C ALA A 500 -30.68 12.00 18.50
N ASN A 501 -30.66 13.33 18.42
CA ASN A 501 -31.39 14.13 17.40
C ASN A 501 -30.77 14.03 15.98
N ILE A 502 -30.81 12.83 15.40
CA ILE A 502 -30.50 12.57 13.99
C ILE A 502 -31.73 12.92 13.15
N GLY A 503 -31.51 13.60 12.01
CA GLY A 503 -32.53 13.84 10.99
C GLY A 503 -32.73 12.61 10.09
N PHE A 504 -32.83 12.82 8.77
CA PHE A 504 -32.73 11.73 7.80
C PHE A 504 -31.24 11.38 7.58
N PRO A 505 -30.72 10.21 8.01
CA PRO A 505 -29.32 9.85 7.81
C PRO A 505 -29.06 9.50 6.34
N VAL A 506 -28.09 10.19 5.73
CA VAL A 506 -27.73 10.09 4.30
C VAL A 506 -26.50 9.20 4.11
N SER A 507 -25.53 9.25 5.02
CA SER A 507 -24.29 8.48 4.92
C SER A 507 -23.82 8.05 6.29
N VAL A 508 -23.28 6.84 6.37
CA VAL A 508 -22.60 6.29 7.55
C VAL A 508 -21.19 5.86 7.18
N ALA A 509 -20.23 6.07 8.08
CA ALA A 509 -18.87 5.53 7.96
C ALA A 509 -18.28 5.30 9.36
N PHE A 510 -17.31 4.40 9.49
CA PHE A 510 -16.54 4.23 10.71
C PHE A 510 -15.25 5.05 10.65
N SER A 511 -14.98 5.80 11.70
CA SER A 511 -13.71 6.49 11.93
C SER A 511 -12.60 5.50 12.33
N LYS A 512 -11.34 5.95 12.27
CA LYS A 512 -10.18 5.17 12.75
C LYS A 512 -10.17 4.93 14.27
N SER A 513 -11.00 5.64 15.04
CA SER A 513 -11.26 5.39 16.47
C SER A 513 -12.45 4.45 16.74
N ASN A 514 -13.10 3.92 15.69
CA ASN A 514 -14.34 3.13 15.69
C ASN A 514 -15.64 3.91 16.01
N ASP A 515 -15.58 5.23 16.17
CA ASP A 515 -16.76 6.10 16.25
C ASP A 515 -17.50 6.18 14.90
N ILE A 516 -18.82 6.40 14.91
CA ILE A 516 -19.68 6.38 13.72
C ILE A 516 -19.88 7.81 13.19
N MET A 517 -19.37 8.09 12.00
CA MET A 517 -19.62 9.34 11.29
C MET A 517 -20.95 9.27 10.54
N VAL A 518 -21.83 10.26 10.71
CA VAL A 518 -23.17 10.30 10.11
C VAL A 518 -23.44 11.66 9.47
N THR A 519 -23.72 11.71 8.17
CA THR A 519 -24.36 12.88 7.55
C THR A 519 -25.88 12.76 7.66
N HIS A 520 -26.58 13.83 8.03
CA HIS A 520 -28.04 13.83 8.12
C HIS A 520 -28.68 15.16 7.74
N GLU A 521 -29.94 15.10 7.32
CA GLU A 521 -30.74 16.25 6.87
C GLU A 521 -31.91 16.53 7.81
N GLN A 522 -32.14 17.78 8.17
CA GLN A 522 -33.24 18.16 9.08
C GLN A 522 -34.36 18.87 8.31
N PHE A 523 -35.61 18.45 8.54
CA PHE A 523 -36.82 18.85 7.79
C PHE A 523 -37.03 20.37 7.61
N LYS A 524 -36.46 21.20 8.51
CA LYS A 524 -36.60 22.68 8.48
C LYS A 524 -35.42 23.41 7.81
N SER A 525 -34.37 22.70 7.43
CA SER A 525 -33.20 23.26 6.74
C SER A 525 -32.60 22.22 5.80
N HIS A 526 -32.65 22.48 4.48
CA HIS A 526 -32.02 21.64 3.45
C HIS A 526 -30.47 21.59 3.56
N ASN A 527 -29.90 22.26 4.55
CA ASN A 527 -28.50 22.15 4.97
C ASN A 527 -28.31 20.79 5.65
N LYS A 528 -27.69 19.85 4.94
CA LYS A 528 -27.23 18.57 5.49
C LYS A 528 -26.06 18.82 6.45
N LYS A 529 -26.18 18.37 7.70
CA LYS A 529 -25.10 18.43 8.69
C LYS A 529 -24.28 17.14 8.66
N LEU A 530 -22.95 17.25 8.70
CA LEU A 530 -22.10 16.15 9.17
C LEU A 530 -22.10 16.17 10.70
N SER A 531 -22.26 15.00 11.31
CA SER A 531 -22.24 14.77 12.75
C SER A 531 -21.45 13.50 13.02
N VAL A 532 -20.35 13.60 13.77
CA VAL A 532 -19.64 12.41 14.23
C VAL A 532 -20.23 12.01 15.58
N LEU A 533 -20.81 10.81 15.64
CA LEU A 533 -21.37 10.22 16.84
C LEU A 533 -20.36 9.24 17.43
N THR A 534 -19.81 9.62 18.58
CA THR A 534 -18.91 8.77 19.35
C THR A 534 -19.58 7.51 19.87
N ASP A 535 -18.77 6.54 20.33
CA ASP A 535 -19.22 5.38 21.11
C ASP A 535 -20.32 5.73 22.15
N ARG A 536 -20.10 6.83 22.87
CA ARG A 536 -20.94 7.43 23.94
C ARG A 536 -22.13 8.26 23.44
N GLY A 537 -22.31 8.42 22.12
CA GLY A 537 -23.38 9.25 21.54
C GLY A 537 -23.13 10.76 21.62
N LEU A 538 -21.92 11.21 21.97
CA LEU A 538 -21.56 12.63 21.90
C LEU A 538 -21.32 13.02 20.44
N PHE A 539 -21.91 14.15 20.05
CA PHE A 539 -21.74 14.79 18.74
C PHE A 539 -20.45 15.63 18.71
N VAL A 540 -19.62 15.44 17.68
CA VAL A 540 -18.49 16.33 17.37
C VAL A 540 -18.85 17.21 16.17
N GLU A 541 -19.02 18.52 16.39
CA GLU A 541 -19.50 19.46 15.35
C GLU A 541 -18.38 20.06 14.46
N HIS A 542 -17.09 19.96 14.83
CA HIS A 542 -15.97 20.64 14.15
C HIS A 542 -15.91 20.43 12.63
N PHE A 543 -16.24 19.22 12.14
CA PHE A 543 -16.27 18.92 10.71
C PHE A 543 -17.21 19.85 9.91
N SER A 544 -18.25 20.41 10.56
CA SER A 544 -19.20 21.32 9.91
C SER A 544 -18.63 22.70 9.60
N GLU A 545 -17.50 23.09 10.20
CA GLU A 545 -16.82 24.37 9.94
C GLU A 545 -16.30 24.46 8.49
N HIS A 546 -16.01 23.31 7.86
CA HIS A 546 -15.46 23.20 6.50
C HIS A 546 -16.51 22.87 5.42
N LEU A 547 -17.78 22.67 5.79
CA LEU A 547 -18.81 22.03 4.97
C LEU A 547 -20.08 22.88 4.85
N ILE A 548 -20.62 23.01 3.63
CA ILE A 548 -21.83 23.78 3.33
C ILE A 548 -23.06 22.87 3.26
N GLN A 549 -22.98 21.77 2.49
CA GLN A 549 -24.04 20.77 2.38
C GLN A 549 -23.42 19.38 2.19
N ALA A 550 -22.93 18.80 3.28
CA ALA A 550 -22.26 17.49 3.29
C ALA A 550 -23.20 16.37 2.81
N HIS A 551 -22.77 15.56 1.85
CA HIS A 551 -23.58 14.48 1.28
C HIS A 551 -23.13 13.10 1.75
N HIS A 552 -22.24 12.45 1.00
CA HIS A 552 -21.62 11.19 1.40
C HIS A 552 -20.23 11.42 2.00
N VAL A 553 -19.89 10.57 2.97
CA VAL A 553 -18.61 10.55 3.68
C VAL A 553 -17.93 9.20 3.48
N PHE A 554 -16.63 9.24 3.24
CA PHE A 554 -15.74 8.08 3.18
C PHE A 554 -14.57 8.36 4.13
N VAL A 555 -14.17 7.37 4.92
CA VAL A 555 -13.00 7.47 5.81
C VAL A 555 -11.88 6.63 5.21
N LYS A 556 -10.72 7.26 5.02
CA LYS A 556 -9.50 6.57 4.59
C LYS A 556 -9.04 5.56 5.67
N THR A 557 -8.68 4.35 5.25
CA THR A 557 -8.29 3.26 6.16
C THR A 557 -6.85 3.37 6.68
N ASP A 558 -5.95 3.95 5.88
CA ASP A 558 -4.54 4.16 6.17
C ASP A 558 -4.31 5.28 7.19
N ASP A 559 -4.81 6.49 6.95
CA ASP A 559 -4.56 7.68 7.79
C ASP A 559 -5.76 8.10 8.66
N GLY A 560 -6.98 7.72 8.29
CA GLY A 560 -8.22 8.14 8.96
C GLY A 560 -8.81 9.46 8.41
N HIS A 561 -8.26 10.02 7.32
CA HIS A 561 -8.77 11.26 6.74
C HIS A 561 -10.20 11.11 6.21
N VAL A 562 -10.99 12.15 6.40
CA VAL A 562 -12.43 12.17 6.12
C VAL A 562 -12.66 12.86 4.78
N ILE A 563 -13.09 12.08 3.79
CA ILE A 563 -13.39 12.56 2.44
C ILE A 563 -14.89 12.78 2.33
N VAL A 564 -15.31 14.01 1.99
CA VAL A 564 -16.72 14.41 1.92
C VAL A 564 -17.04 15.00 0.55
N CYS A 565 -18.13 14.54 -0.05
CA CYS A 565 -18.77 15.22 -1.17
C CYS A 565 -19.67 16.34 -0.64
N ASP A 566 -19.28 17.60 -0.84
CA ASP A 566 -20.07 18.77 -0.47
C ASP A 566 -20.90 19.22 -1.67
N LYS A 567 -22.23 19.14 -1.57
CA LYS A 567 -23.13 19.55 -2.66
C LYS A 567 -23.34 21.06 -2.72
N GLY A 568 -22.92 21.81 -1.70
CA GLY A 568 -23.09 23.27 -1.57
C GLY A 568 -22.08 24.09 -2.37
N ASP A 569 -20.78 23.84 -2.20
CA ASP A 569 -19.72 24.39 -3.07
C ASP A 569 -19.28 23.45 -4.20
N LYS A 570 -19.92 22.28 -4.30
CA LYS A 570 -19.72 21.26 -5.35
C LYS A 570 -18.33 20.64 -5.37
N LYS A 571 -17.66 20.60 -4.21
CA LYS A 571 -16.30 20.07 -4.06
C LYS A 571 -16.26 18.71 -3.38
N VAL A 572 -15.20 17.99 -3.67
CA VAL A 572 -14.69 16.91 -2.83
C VAL A 572 -13.69 17.52 -1.86
N LYS A 573 -13.87 17.26 -0.57
CA LYS A 573 -13.06 17.83 0.52
C LYS A 573 -12.41 16.71 1.31
N VAL A 574 -11.15 16.87 1.68
CA VAL A 574 -10.40 15.96 2.56
C VAL A 574 -10.10 16.72 3.84
N ILE A 575 -10.57 16.19 4.97
CA ILE A 575 -10.51 16.82 6.29
C ILE A 575 -9.68 15.93 7.23
N SER A 576 -8.96 16.55 8.17
CA SER A 576 -8.23 15.85 9.24
C SER A 576 -9.12 14.87 10.02
N PRO A 577 -8.57 13.79 10.64
CA PRO A 577 -9.40 12.76 11.28
C PRO A 577 -10.17 13.28 12.51
N ASP A 578 -9.78 14.43 13.03
CA ASP A 578 -10.37 15.15 14.17
C ASP A 578 -11.25 16.36 13.76
N GLY A 579 -11.42 16.58 12.46
CA GLY A 579 -12.30 17.61 11.88
C GLY A 579 -11.76 19.04 11.87
N LYS A 580 -10.55 19.29 12.39
CA LYS A 580 -10.02 20.65 12.57
C LYS A 580 -9.48 21.29 11.29
N GLU A 581 -8.84 20.52 10.40
CA GLU A 581 -8.12 21.06 9.25
C GLU A 581 -8.70 20.56 7.93
N LEU A 582 -8.97 21.47 6.99
CA LEU A 582 -9.28 21.16 5.60
C LEU A 582 -7.97 21.02 4.82
N LEU A 583 -7.60 19.78 4.51
CA LEU A 583 -6.31 19.42 3.91
C LEU A 583 -6.30 19.57 2.38
N LEU A 584 -7.43 19.29 1.74
CA LEU A 584 -7.60 19.42 0.29
C LEU A 584 -9.05 19.72 -0.06
N ALA A 585 -9.29 20.55 -1.08
CA ALA A 585 -10.62 20.80 -1.63
C ALA A 585 -10.53 21.00 -3.15
N PHE A 586 -11.21 20.14 -3.91
CA PHE A 586 -11.12 20.09 -5.38
C PHE A 586 -12.47 19.83 -6.05
N SER A 587 -12.56 20.07 -7.34
CA SER A 587 -13.77 19.86 -8.15
C SER A 587 -13.41 19.37 -9.55
N ALA A 588 -14.36 18.73 -10.22
CA ALA A 588 -14.25 18.44 -11.65
C ALA A 588 -14.13 19.73 -12.49
N PRO A 589 -13.59 19.67 -13.73
CA PRO A 589 -13.59 20.80 -14.66
C PRO A 589 -15.01 21.30 -14.96
N ASP A 590 -15.96 20.37 -15.12
CA ASP A 590 -17.41 20.56 -15.17
C ASP A 590 -18.01 20.81 -13.78
N SER A 591 -17.43 21.78 -13.05
CA SER A 591 -17.74 22.15 -11.66
C SER A 591 -19.20 22.59 -11.38
N GLU A 592 -20.05 22.69 -12.41
CA GLU A 592 -21.48 22.95 -12.24
C GLU A 592 -22.25 21.75 -11.67
N ILE A 593 -21.71 20.52 -11.80
CA ILE A 593 -22.33 19.30 -11.31
C ILE A 593 -21.76 18.94 -9.93
N SER A 594 -22.61 18.79 -8.92
CA SER A 594 -22.18 18.38 -7.58
C SER A 594 -21.69 16.92 -7.56
N PRO A 595 -20.62 16.59 -6.82
CA PRO A 595 -20.21 15.21 -6.57
C PRO A 595 -21.23 14.50 -5.68
N SER A 596 -21.30 13.17 -5.80
CA SER A 596 -22.27 12.33 -5.08
C SER A 596 -21.61 11.50 -3.98
N PHE A 597 -20.81 10.49 -4.34
CA PHE A 597 -20.12 9.57 -3.43
C PHE A 597 -18.61 9.54 -3.69
N PRO A 598 -17.75 9.64 -2.65
CA PRO A 598 -16.31 9.51 -2.79
C PRO A 598 -15.81 8.11 -2.40
N CYS A 599 -14.81 7.59 -3.11
CA CYS A 599 -13.97 6.48 -2.69
C CYS A 599 -12.50 6.84 -2.94
N TYR A 600 -11.60 6.33 -2.11
CA TYR A 600 -10.15 6.53 -2.25
C TYR A 600 -9.44 5.19 -2.24
N TYR A 601 -8.57 4.96 -3.22
CA TYR A 601 -7.82 3.72 -3.38
C TYR A 601 -6.46 4.01 -4.03
N ARG A 602 -5.37 3.47 -3.46
CA ARG A 602 -3.98 3.62 -3.94
C ARG A 602 -3.62 5.01 -4.48
N GLY A 603 -3.87 6.05 -3.68
CA GLY A 603 -3.52 7.43 -4.05
C GLY A 603 -4.45 8.12 -5.06
N MET A 604 -5.58 7.50 -5.43
CA MET A 604 -6.52 8.00 -6.43
C MET A 604 -7.91 8.18 -5.81
N PHE A 605 -8.60 9.27 -6.16
CA PHE A 605 -10.01 9.47 -5.81
C PHE A 605 -10.90 9.01 -6.96
N TYR A 606 -11.84 8.11 -6.66
CA TYR A 606 -12.92 7.71 -7.56
C TYR A 606 -14.21 8.32 -7.02
N VAL A 607 -14.83 9.23 -7.78
CA VAL A 607 -15.94 10.04 -7.28
C VAL A 607 -17.10 9.97 -8.26
N SER A 608 -18.27 9.56 -7.80
CA SER A 608 -19.46 9.53 -8.65
C SER A 608 -20.00 10.94 -8.88
N TYR A 609 -20.37 11.23 -10.13
CA TYR A 609 -21.09 12.43 -10.52
C TYR A 609 -22.41 11.98 -11.15
N MET A 610 -23.37 11.65 -10.28
CA MET A 610 -24.68 11.07 -10.61
C MET A 610 -25.38 11.76 -11.81
N ARG A 611 -25.39 13.09 -11.85
CA ARG A 611 -25.98 13.89 -12.96
C ARG A 611 -25.07 14.07 -14.19
N ALA A 612 -23.77 13.78 -14.07
CA ALA A 612 -22.86 13.72 -15.22
C ALA A 612 -22.89 12.34 -15.90
N HIS A 613 -23.52 11.34 -15.27
CA HIS A 613 -23.61 9.96 -15.75
C HIS A 613 -22.22 9.29 -15.90
N CYS A 614 -21.30 9.61 -15.00
CA CYS A 614 -19.95 9.02 -14.94
C CYS A 614 -19.40 8.98 -13.50
N VAL A 615 -18.32 8.21 -13.33
CA VAL A 615 -17.37 8.35 -12.21
C VAL A 615 -16.19 9.18 -12.72
N LYS A 616 -15.65 10.07 -11.89
CA LYS A 616 -14.48 10.89 -12.21
C LYS A 616 -13.28 10.45 -11.37
N VAL A 617 -12.12 10.39 -12.00
CA VAL A 617 -10.86 9.95 -11.38
C VAL A 617 -9.93 11.14 -11.19
N PHE A 618 -9.34 11.26 -10.00
CA PHE A 618 -8.41 12.34 -9.63
C PHE A 618 -7.17 11.79 -8.92
N ASP A 619 -6.02 12.47 -9.05
CA ASP A 619 -4.76 12.12 -8.37
C ASP A 619 -4.76 12.46 -6.87
N LYS A 620 -3.69 12.11 -6.12
CA LYS A 620 -3.55 12.44 -4.68
C LYS A 620 -3.53 13.95 -4.35
N LYS A 621 -3.62 14.84 -5.34
CA LYS A 621 -3.70 16.30 -5.22
C LYS A 621 -5.03 16.87 -5.72
N GLY A 622 -5.99 16.02 -6.08
CA GLY A 622 -7.31 16.44 -6.59
C GLY A 622 -7.29 16.92 -8.05
N VAL A 623 -6.23 16.63 -8.80
CA VAL A 623 -6.14 16.95 -10.24
C VAL A 623 -6.93 15.90 -11.03
N PHE A 624 -7.88 16.35 -11.85
CA PHE A 624 -8.71 15.48 -12.69
C PHE A 624 -7.87 14.74 -13.75
N ILE A 625 -8.10 13.43 -13.88
CA ILE A 625 -7.41 12.53 -14.80
C ILE A 625 -8.34 12.08 -15.93
N SER A 626 -9.48 11.46 -15.58
CA SER A 626 -10.36 10.79 -16.55
C SER A 626 -11.81 10.66 -16.05
N ASN A 627 -12.72 10.32 -16.95
CA ASN A 627 -14.05 9.82 -16.60
C ASN A 627 -14.09 8.30 -16.86
N ILE A 628 -14.69 7.55 -15.94
CA ILE A 628 -15.10 6.16 -16.14
C ILE A 628 -16.60 6.15 -16.43
N GLY A 629 -16.98 5.50 -17.53
CA GLY A 629 -18.35 5.45 -18.03
C GLY A 629 -18.85 6.75 -18.69
N ARG A 630 -20.04 6.65 -19.29
CA ARG A 630 -20.76 7.73 -19.98
C ARG A 630 -22.26 7.48 -19.95
N LYS A 631 -23.08 8.52 -20.17
CA LYS A 631 -24.55 8.40 -20.23
C LYS A 631 -25.03 7.26 -21.14
N GLY A 632 -25.89 6.39 -20.60
CA GLY A 632 -26.62 5.35 -21.33
C GLY A 632 -26.79 4.07 -20.52
N CYS A 633 -27.41 3.05 -21.11
CA CYS A 633 -27.76 1.81 -20.40
C CYS A 633 -26.78 0.65 -20.65
N GLY A 634 -26.07 0.65 -21.78
CA GLY A 634 -25.28 -0.49 -22.26
C GLY A 634 -23.95 -0.74 -21.54
N GLU A 635 -23.11 -1.56 -22.18
CA GLU A 635 -21.76 -1.90 -21.72
C GLU A 635 -20.90 -0.65 -21.50
N GLY A 636 -20.32 -0.55 -20.31
CA GLY A 636 -19.54 0.62 -19.88
C GLY A 636 -20.29 1.95 -19.88
N GLN A 637 -21.62 1.95 -19.98
CA GLN A 637 -22.44 3.15 -19.80
C GLN A 637 -23.06 3.18 -18.40
N LEU A 638 -23.39 4.37 -17.92
CA LEU A 638 -23.99 4.63 -16.62
C LEU A 638 -25.22 5.53 -16.80
N ARG A 639 -26.24 5.32 -15.96
CA ARG A 639 -27.52 6.05 -15.91
C ARG A 639 -27.54 7.00 -14.73
N TYR A 640 -27.38 6.53 -13.49
CA TYR A 640 -27.20 7.39 -12.32
C TYR A 640 -26.26 6.69 -11.32
N PRO A 641 -24.93 6.85 -11.49
CA PRO A 641 -23.97 6.29 -10.54
C PRO A 641 -24.04 7.06 -9.23
N GLU A 642 -24.45 6.40 -8.14
CA GLU A 642 -24.40 6.98 -6.78
C GLU A 642 -23.25 6.34 -5.97
N GLY A 643 -23.47 5.25 -5.24
CA GLY A 643 -22.39 4.59 -4.49
C GLY A 643 -21.40 3.81 -5.36
N LEU A 644 -20.16 3.67 -4.85
CA LEU A 644 -19.11 2.88 -5.48
C LEU A 644 -18.04 2.46 -4.46
N CYS A 645 -17.30 1.40 -4.77
CA CYS A 645 -16.14 0.94 -4.01
C CYS A 645 -15.11 0.29 -4.94
N VAL A 646 -13.88 0.10 -4.47
CA VAL A 646 -12.93 -0.84 -5.10
C VAL A 646 -13.00 -2.17 -4.35
N ASP A 647 -13.01 -3.28 -5.06
CA ASP A 647 -13.08 -4.63 -4.49
C ASP A 647 -11.70 -5.21 -4.14
N SER A 648 -11.68 -6.41 -3.53
CA SER A 648 -10.44 -7.06 -3.10
C SER A 648 -9.50 -7.50 -4.24
N PHE A 649 -9.95 -7.44 -5.49
CA PHE A 649 -9.15 -7.72 -6.68
C PHE A 649 -8.72 -6.45 -7.44
N GLY A 650 -9.09 -5.27 -6.93
CA GLY A 650 -8.80 -3.99 -7.57
C GLY A 650 -9.78 -3.59 -8.68
N ASN A 651 -10.98 -4.19 -8.74
CA ASN A 651 -12.02 -3.74 -9.67
C ASN A 651 -12.86 -2.61 -9.03
N LEU A 652 -13.24 -1.61 -9.81
CA LEU A 652 -14.21 -0.59 -9.40
C LEU A 652 -15.64 -1.11 -9.58
N ILE A 653 -16.39 -1.20 -8.48
CA ILE A 653 -17.82 -1.55 -8.46
C ILE A 653 -18.64 -0.25 -8.34
N VAL A 654 -19.63 -0.07 -9.20
CA VAL A 654 -20.49 1.13 -9.25
C VAL A 654 -21.97 0.74 -9.19
N CYS A 655 -22.72 1.33 -8.27
CA CYS A 655 -24.18 1.24 -8.22
C CYS A 655 -24.81 2.11 -9.32
N ASP A 656 -25.29 1.51 -10.41
CA ASP A 656 -25.96 2.20 -11.53
C ASP A 656 -27.49 2.14 -11.40
N ALA A 657 -28.03 2.95 -10.49
CA ALA A 657 -29.44 3.05 -10.17
C ALA A 657 -30.26 3.81 -11.24
N SER A 658 -31.58 3.62 -11.23
CA SER A 658 -32.53 4.53 -11.90
C SER A 658 -33.52 5.22 -10.95
N GLY A 659 -33.67 4.71 -9.71
CA GLY A 659 -34.71 5.06 -8.70
C GLY A 659 -34.85 6.50 -8.21
N ILE A 660 -34.24 7.48 -8.90
CA ILE A 660 -34.49 8.92 -8.77
C ILE A 660 -35.65 9.34 -9.69
N ASP A 661 -35.83 8.64 -10.82
CA ASP A 661 -37.02 8.76 -11.65
C ASP A 661 -38.12 7.86 -11.07
N GLU A 662 -39.27 8.42 -10.71
CA GLU A 662 -40.35 7.65 -10.09
C GLU A 662 -40.89 6.53 -11.00
N ASN A 663 -40.68 6.64 -12.31
CA ASN A 663 -41.09 5.69 -13.34
C ASN A 663 -40.06 4.57 -13.58
N LEU A 664 -38.83 4.71 -13.09
CA LEU A 664 -37.74 3.74 -13.27
C LEU A 664 -37.17 3.38 -11.90
N ARG A 665 -37.59 2.25 -11.35
CA ARG A 665 -37.15 1.73 -10.04
C ARG A 665 -36.39 0.42 -10.19
N ASP A 666 -35.35 0.47 -11.02
CA ASP A 666 -34.38 -0.59 -11.23
C ASP A 666 -32.94 -0.12 -10.87
N GLY A 667 -31.99 -1.03 -10.97
CA GLY A 667 -30.57 -0.72 -10.84
C GLY A 667 -29.71 -1.96 -11.04
N VAL A 668 -28.41 -1.74 -11.23
CA VAL A 668 -27.44 -2.81 -11.50
C VAL A 668 -26.08 -2.41 -10.92
N LEU A 669 -25.32 -3.39 -10.44
CA LEU A 669 -23.91 -3.18 -10.07
C LEU A 669 -23.06 -3.40 -11.31
N LYS A 670 -22.32 -2.36 -11.75
CA LYS A 670 -21.42 -2.44 -12.90
C LYS A 670 -19.97 -2.48 -12.42
N MET A 671 -19.22 -3.44 -12.94
CA MET A 671 -17.80 -3.66 -12.64
C MET A 671 -16.93 -3.08 -13.76
N PHE A 672 -15.86 -2.41 -13.38
CA PHE A 672 -14.85 -1.84 -14.26
C PHE A 672 -13.44 -2.14 -13.71
N THR A 673 -12.43 -2.15 -14.57
CA THR A 673 -11.03 -1.93 -14.16
C THR A 673 -10.84 -0.47 -13.70
N LEU A 674 -9.74 -0.19 -13.00
CA LEU A 674 -9.41 1.17 -12.55
C LEU A 674 -9.05 2.14 -13.69
N ASP A 675 -8.78 1.65 -14.91
CA ASP A 675 -8.59 2.49 -16.11
C ASP A 675 -9.92 2.85 -16.81
N GLY A 676 -11.03 2.20 -16.43
CA GLY A 676 -12.36 2.43 -16.97
C GLY A 676 -12.84 1.42 -18.01
N THR A 677 -12.07 0.36 -18.29
CA THR A 677 -12.53 -0.77 -19.10
C THR A 677 -13.65 -1.52 -18.37
N PHE A 678 -14.82 -1.62 -19.00
CA PHE A 678 -15.98 -2.33 -18.44
C PHE A 678 -15.74 -3.84 -18.42
N LEU A 679 -16.19 -4.50 -17.35
CA LEU A 679 -15.96 -5.92 -17.10
C LEU A 679 -17.26 -6.76 -17.08
N THR A 680 -18.25 -6.37 -16.28
CA THR A 680 -19.52 -7.10 -16.18
C THR A 680 -20.62 -6.29 -15.46
N SER A 681 -21.87 -6.74 -15.57
CA SER A 681 -23.04 -6.30 -14.80
C SER A 681 -23.51 -7.43 -13.86
N PHE A 682 -23.95 -7.10 -12.65
CA PHE A 682 -24.49 -8.08 -11.70
C PHE A 682 -25.52 -7.46 -10.72
N GLY A 683 -26.23 -8.31 -9.96
CA GLY A 683 -27.32 -7.90 -9.07
C GLY A 683 -28.68 -7.69 -9.76
N GLU A 684 -28.74 -7.73 -11.09
CA GLU A 684 -29.98 -7.62 -11.86
C GLU A 684 -31.04 -8.63 -11.37
N ASN A 685 -32.30 -8.18 -11.26
CA ASN A 685 -33.46 -8.95 -10.78
C ASN A 685 -33.36 -9.50 -9.34
N THR A 686 -32.25 -9.31 -8.63
CA THR A 686 -32.03 -9.78 -7.25
C THR A 686 -31.90 -8.64 -6.24
N ILE A 687 -31.41 -7.49 -6.69
CA ILE A 687 -31.39 -6.21 -5.97
C ILE A 687 -32.21 -5.23 -6.82
N LYS A 688 -33.22 -4.56 -6.25
CA LYS A 688 -34.12 -3.69 -7.00
C LYS A 688 -33.43 -2.39 -7.40
N VAL A 689 -32.87 -1.67 -6.43
CA VAL A 689 -32.14 -0.41 -6.62
C VAL A 689 -30.89 -0.43 -5.73
N PRO A 690 -29.80 -1.10 -6.14
CA PRO A 690 -28.50 -0.98 -5.49
C PRO A 690 -28.11 0.51 -5.45
N TRP A 691 -27.96 1.06 -4.25
CA TRP A 691 -27.80 2.50 -4.03
C TRP A 691 -26.40 2.84 -3.54
N ILE A 692 -25.96 2.19 -2.45
CA ILE A 692 -24.58 2.21 -1.95
C ILE A 692 -24.01 0.79 -1.93
N VAL A 693 -22.74 0.66 -2.30
CA VAL A 693 -21.93 -0.54 -2.13
C VAL A 693 -20.70 -0.22 -1.28
N SER A 694 -20.33 -1.13 -0.39
CA SER A 694 -19.14 -1.06 0.47
C SER A 694 -18.38 -2.38 0.37
N GLY A 695 -17.12 -2.32 -0.09
CA GLY A 695 -16.24 -3.47 -0.21
C GLY A 695 -15.55 -3.78 1.12
N CYS A 696 -15.44 -5.06 1.46
CA CYS A 696 -14.91 -5.53 2.74
C CYS A 696 -13.52 -6.16 2.61
N ASN A 697 -12.69 -6.09 3.65
CA ASN A 697 -11.34 -6.69 3.65
C ASN A 697 -11.35 -8.22 3.47
N ASN A 698 -12.48 -8.88 3.74
CA ASN A 698 -12.67 -10.32 3.56
C ASN A 698 -13.24 -10.71 2.18
N GLY A 699 -13.29 -9.77 1.22
CA GLY A 699 -13.77 -9.98 -0.15
C GLY A 699 -15.29 -9.86 -0.35
N ASP A 700 -16.08 -9.77 0.73
CA ASP A 700 -17.53 -9.54 0.62
C ASP A 700 -17.84 -8.12 0.12
N LEU A 701 -18.95 -7.96 -0.60
CA LEU A 701 -19.56 -6.66 -0.89
C LEU A 701 -20.86 -6.51 -0.08
N LEU A 702 -21.00 -5.38 0.62
CA LEU A 702 -22.25 -4.99 1.29
C LEU A 702 -23.00 -3.99 0.41
N VAL A 703 -24.26 -4.25 0.09
CA VAL A 703 -25.07 -3.41 -0.80
C VAL A 703 -26.37 -2.99 -0.10
N ALA A 704 -26.67 -1.69 -0.10
CA ALA A 704 -27.96 -1.16 0.34
C ALA A 704 -28.94 -1.07 -0.83
N ASP A 705 -30.12 -1.69 -0.70
CA ASP A 705 -31.19 -1.66 -1.70
C ASP A 705 -32.29 -0.67 -1.29
N LEU A 706 -32.25 0.53 -1.87
CA LEU A 706 -33.11 1.66 -1.50
C LEU A 706 -34.61 1.39 -1.71
N VAL A 707 -34.96 0.47 -2.62
CA VAL A 707 -36.37 0.12 -2.94
C VAL A 707 -36.67 -1.35 -2.62
N GLY A 708 -35.65 -2.16 -2.36
CA GLY A 708 -35.75 -3.49 -1.76
C GLY A 708 -36.12 -3.49 -0.29
N ASP A 709 -35.85 -2.38 0.42
CA ASP A 709 -35.90 -2.29 1.89
C ASP A 709 -35.04 -3.37 2.57
N ASN A 710 -33.88 -3.64 1.98
CA ASN A 710 -32.93 -4.65 2.41
C ASN A 710 -31.48 -4.16 2.30
N VAL A 711 -30.60 -4.81 3.04
CA VAL A 711 -29.15 -4.81 2.80
C VAL A 711 -28.71 -6.22 2.45
N HIS A 712 -27.83 -6.34 1.46
CA HIS A 712 -27.36 -7.59 0.89
C HIS A 712 -25.88 -7.79 1.16
N ILE A 713 -25.49 -9.05 1.40
CA ILE A 713 -24.09 -9.49 1.42
C ILE A 713 -23.87 -10.32 0.15
N LEU A 714 -22.91 -9.91 -0.66
CA LEU A 714 -22.51 -10.59 -1.89
C LEU A 714 -21.12 -11.19 -1.74
N ARG A 715 -20.91 -12.36 -2.35
CA ARG A 715 -19.64 -13.09 -2.43
C ARG A 715 -19.54 -13.84 -3.75
#